data_AF-A0A1Q8BFZ0-F1
#
_entry.id   AF-A0A1Q8BFZ0-F1
#
_cell.length_a   1.000
_cell.length_b   1.000
_cell.length_c   1.000
_cell.angle_alpha   90.00
_cell.angle_beta   90.00
_cell.angle_gamma   90.00
#
_symmetry.space_group_name_H-M   'P 1'
#
loop_
_entity.id
_entity.type
_entity.pdbx_description
1 polymer ?
#
loop_
_entity_poly.entity_id
_entity_poly.type
_entity_poly.pdbx_seq_one_letter_code
_entity_poly.pdbx_strand_id
1 'polypeptide(L)'
;MTAIIVLTTVLAIPLTFHPAAAANGPAVDDPANIWQPQGPYAPGQTGLTSRALLRYYGDPTSEFNDFVAGQLDVTDWPQTVANYGSYVANPDFQLTPTQGQFGDFGIYFNAADNVFTSTAGYAAAGLDAADSGGPFWGACDWNTGAVGTTARSTYSTACGIQMRQGLLHLVDRPAFATSVLNGAAQALADPSPPAKDPAASTHQEQCSWDTLAGTTTATGHTYPSNCISAYNFVNDPTGFAGPGSLDFCAAADHMINAGLATGMNSNCTLTGFLTFNPAAHPMKGMIRDNDPRRLALGNGFMGGINAMFGAGSVVPTYGSIDTLGPIVFFMYPQGQTADWSFYTFGYGLGGPFPDHMYDLYAAADAGSYCGGEAVDEPDNPTMVCQGTQTITTPNPNLSAPPYPCTYTFGVSNGCSFDQDLLGASLTADIPTFRAATQASFHEYGKRAIDIATYSIGIRIAALTAVKGLVNLRGTSYPNVATIAAGHKDPSYTPNNPGLYSFGGNDPSTIRYGQSQAITQLNIFRISTVWEFQTDGLIYDTLFSASPVELTKVFCNMCNVDSALGFNGPTPTIDASGNAHFRVELRNNLVWQDGVPIDASDVAFSLLGLRDYAPTSGGALKGFLDHVTVFNSRQLDAVFIGNSISYPIDMEAIIVPRHIWECTVDNSCAASANADPAKHAQYLAAGVLEPSINRRVTGYDPMAAGTLIGSGPFVCVALTGADQGTAGKGCATNATGARYDHQNIPIGGTLLLQSYDFVKNAGETRQFYQYMRNIDANWGTGSGNAASTHSGQYNEFVWADQTLDAQVDISDASNLAVCFGAVSAATAPALCAAQAGNGYNHWHINAFESTAGTIGLGEVATLQAHFGENYVAPFAWTPSSLENVISYP
;
A
#
# COMPACT_ATOMS: atom_id res chain seq x y z
N MET A 1 69.63 40.66 -10.13
CA MET A 1 69.23 39.99 -11.38
C MET A 1 69.58 38.52 -11.22
N THR A 2 68.55 37.64 -11.22
CA THR A 2 68.53 36.29 -11.83
C THR A 2 69.65 35.32 -11.41
N ALA A 3 69.48 34.05 -11.02
CA ALA A 3 68.39 33.10 -10.75
C ALA A 3 69.10 31.77 -10.35
N ILE A 4 68.33 30.67 -10.23
CA ILE A 4 68.68 29.27 -10.60
C ILE A 4 68.62 28.21 -9.47
N ILE A 5 67.61 27.35 -9.63
CA ILE A 5 67.44 25.92 -9.26
C ILE A 5 67.03 25.58 -7.82
N VAL A 6 65.75 25.22 -7.68
CA VAL A 6 65.14 24.61 -6.48
C VAL A 6 64.71 23.18 -6.82
N LEU A 7 65.36 22.25 -6.12
CA LEU A 7 64.84 21.03 -5.49
C LEU A 7 64.01 20.02 -6.32
N THR A 8 64.68 18.95 -6.75
CA THR A 8 64.10 17.64 -7.08
C THR A 8 64.35 16.66 -5.93
N THR A 9 63.30 16.28 -5.18
CA THR A 9 63.05 14.96 -4.55
C THR A 9 61.86 15.05 -3.57
N VAL A 10 60.66 14.60 -3.95
CA VAL A 10 59.61 14.05 -3.03
C VAL A 10 58.74 13.05 -3.81
N LEU A 11 58.73 11.82 -3.31
CA LEU A 11 57.76 10.70 -3.44
C LEU A 11 56.97 10.47 -4.74
N ALA A 12 57.21 9.29 -5.32
CA ALA A 12 56.20 8.55 -6.07
C ALA A 12 55.05 8.14 -5.15
N ILE A 13 53.88 8.78 -5.32
CA ILE A 13 52.59 8.24 -4.92
C ILE A 13 51.96 7.70 -6.21
N PRO A 14 51.61 6.41 -6.32
CA PRO A 14 50.74 5.97 -7.39
C PRO A 14 49.41 6.68 -7.20
N LEU A 15 49.04 7.55 -8.14
CA LEU A 15 47.65 7.97 -8.32
C LEU A 15 46.87 6.72 -8.71
N THR A 16 46.39 5.98 -7.71
CA THR A 16 45.27 5.08 -7.87
C THR A 16 44.10 5.96 -8.26
N PHE A 17 43.83 6.05 -9.56
CA PHE A 17 42.48 6.32 -10.02
C PHE A 17 41.61 5.20 -9.45
N HIS A 18 40.98 5.45 -8.31
CA HIS A 18 39.80 4.68 -7.97
C HIS A 18 38.76 5.08 -9.02
N PRO A 19 38.22 4.15 -9.84
CA PRO A 19 36.95 4.43 -10.47
C PRO A 19 36.02 4.83 -9.33
N ALA A 20 35.45 6.04 -9.41
CA ALA A 20 34.44 6.47 -8.47
C ALA A 20 33.29 5.47 -8.63
N ALA A 21 33.23 4.48 -7.74
CA ALA A 21 32.09 3.61 -7.65
C ALA A 21 30.89 4.48 -7.28
N ALA A 22 29.73 4.21 -7.88
CA ALA A 22 28.48 4.73 -7.34
C ALA A 22 28.45 4.43 -5.85
N ALA A 23 28.06 5.42 -5.05
CA ALA A 23 27.68 5.11 -3.68
C ALA A 23 26.50 4.14 -3.78
N ASN A 24 26.66 2.92 -3.25
CA ASN A 24 25.48 2.18 -2.81
C ASN A 24 24.73 3.16 -1.89
N GLY A 25 23.42 3.32 -2.07
CA GLY A 25 22.65 4.15 -1.16
C GLY A 25 22.92 3.75 0.30
N PRO A 26 22.73 4.66 1.27
CA PRO A 26 22.91 4.35 2.69
C PRO A 26 22.23 3.03 3.00
N ALA A 27 22.92 2.12 3.71
CA ALA A 27 22.34 0.84 4.08
C ALA A 27 20.97 1.05 4.75
N VAL A 28 20.11 0.03 4.68
CA VAL A 28 18.79 0.11 5.32
C VAL A 28 18.95 0.53 6.78
N ASP A 29 19.92 0.00 7.52
CA ASP A 29 20.21 0.33 8.91
C ASP A 29 21.15 1.53 9.13
N ASP A 30 21.44 2.33 8.10
CA ASP A 30 22.34 3.49 8.21
C ASP A 30 21.65 4.70 8.89
N PRO A 31 22.17 5.22 10.02
CA PRO A 31 21.64 6.42 10.67
C PRO A 31 21.65 7.69 9.80
N ALA A 32 22.41 7.71 8.69
CA ALA A 32 22.36 8.80 7.71
C ALA A 32 21.08 8.79 6.87
N ASN A 33 20.28 7.72 6.97
CA ASN A 33 19.04 7.53 6.24
C ASN A 33 17.86 8.24 6.93
N ILE A 34 17.96 9.58 6.98
CA ILE A 34 17.01 10.44 7.66
C ILE A 34 15.77 10.75 6.81
N TRP A 35 14.61 10.80 7.44
CA TRP A 35 13.36 11.23 6.83
C TRP A 35 12.86 12.55 7.44
N GLN A 36 11.97 13.21 6.71
CA GLN A 36 11.38 14.49 7.10
C GLN A 36 9.86 14.38 7.05
N PRO A 37 9.12 14.66 8.14
CA PRO A 37 7.65 14.77 8.11
C PRO A 37 7.18 16.10 7.51
N GLN A 38 8.03 16.82 6.77
CA GLN A 38 7.75 18.09 6.12
C GLN A 38 8.13 18.04 4.64
N GLY A 39 7.66 19.01 3.87
CA GLY A 39 7.82 19.10 2.42
C GLY A 39 6.50 18.86 1.68
N PRO A 40 6.46 19.09 0.35
CA PRO A 40 7.52 19.61 -0.52
C PRO A 40 7.82 21.11 -0.26
N TYR A 41 8.70 21.70 -1.07
CA TYR A 41 8.92 23.14 -1.01
C TYR A 41 7.86 23.91 -1.80
N ALA A 42 7.58 25.14 -1.36
CA ALA A 42 6.67 26.05 -1.99
C ALA A 42 7.05 26.30 -3.47
N PRO A 43 6.08 26.63 -4.34
CA PRO A 43 6.34 26.90 -5.74
C PRO A 43 7.36 28.03 -5.95
N GLY A 44 8.21 27.88 -6.96
CA GLY A 44 9.16 28.91 -7.41
C GLY A 44 10.49 28.95 -6.64
N GLN A 45 10.75 28.01 -5.73
CA GLN A 45 12.02 27.91 -5.00
C GLN A 45 13.11 27.33 -5.90
N THR A 46 14.21 28.07 -6.09
CA THR A 46 15.33 27.60 -6.91
C THR A 46 16.21 26.63 -6.13
N GLY A 47 16.46 25.44 -6.68
CA GLY A 47 17.32 24.43 -6.03
C GLY A 47 16.57 23.42 -5.17
N LEU A 48 15.25 23.52 -5.07
CA LEU A 48 14.40 22.76 -4.17
C LEU A 48 13.19 22.22 -4.92
N THR A 49 12.77 20.99 -4.64
CA THR A 49 11.65 20.35 -5.34
C THR A 49 10.32 20.98 -4.95
N SER A 50 9.63 21.55 -5.94
CA SER A 50 8.28 22.10 -5.81
C SER A 50 7.32 21.53 -6.86
N ARG A 51 7.77 20.60 -7.71
CA ARG A 51 6.98 19.94 -8.76
C ARG A 51 7.38 18.47 -8.90
N ALA A 52 6.42 17.63 -9.20
CA ALA A 52 6.61 16.22 -9.55
C ALA A 52 6.07 15.98 -10.96
N LEU A 53 6.94 15.53 -11.87
CA LEU A 53 6.56 15.12 -13.23
C LEU A 53 6.53 13.59 -13.29
N LEU A 54 5.33 13.01 -13.23
CA LEU A 54 5.13 11.58 -13.44
C LEU A 54 5.11 11.30 -14.95
N ARG A 55 5.86 10.28 -15.39
CA ARG A 55 5.88 9.81 -16.78
C ARG A 55 5.48 8.34 -16.83
N TYR A 56 4.46 8.03 -17.62
CA TYR A 56 3.86 6.70 -17.65
C TYR A 56 4.37 5.85 -18.82
N TYR A 57 4.76 4.62 -18.51
CA TYR A 57 5.37 3.67 -19.43
C TYR A 57 4.48 2.43 -19.62
N GLY A 58 4.80 1.60 -20.62
CA GLY A 58 4.09 0.34 -20.86
C GLY A 58 4.73 -0.87 -20.17
N ASP A 59 6.01 -0.73 -19.80
CA ASP A 59 6.80 -1.77 -19.16
C ASP A 59 8.03 -1.16 -18.48
N PRO A 60 8.62 -1.85 -17.48
CA PRO A 60 9.82 -1.38 -16.78
C PRO A 60 11.06 -1.19 -17.67
N THR A 61 11.19 -1.93 -18.77
CA THR A 61 12.38 -1.81 -19.64
C THR A 61 12.40 -0.45 -20.32
N SER A 62 11.24 0.01 -20.80
CA SER A 62 11.11 1.35 -21.39
C SER A 62 11.40 2.47 -20.39
N GLU A 63 10.92 2.33 -19.15
CA GLU A 63 11.25 3.25 -18.06
C GLU A 63 12.76 3.29 -17.78
N PHE A 64 13.41 2.13 -17.68
CA PHE A 64 14.85 2.04 -17.38
C PHE A 64 15.70 2.62 -18.51
N ASN A 65 15.30 2.43 -19.76
CA ASN A 65 15.99 3.04 -20.91
C ASN A 65 15.96 4.57 -20.82
N ASP A 66 14.82 5.16 -20.45
CA ASP A 66 14.68 6.60 -20.27
C ASP A 66 15.48 7.11 -19.06
N PHE A 67 15.54 6.34 -17.97
CA PHE A 67 16.44 6.64 -16.85
C PHE A 67 17.92 6.69 -17.29
N VAL A 68 18.40 5.65 -17.99
CA VAL A 68 19.79 5.59 -18.49
C VAL A 68 20.09 6.71 -19.50
N ALA A 69 19.08 7.13 -20.26
CA ALA A 69 19.15 8.26 -21.20
C ALA A 69 19.07 9.64 -20.52
N GLY A 70 18.98 9.71 -19.19
CA GLY A 70 18.92 10.97 -18.44
C GLY A 70 17.56 11.69 -18.52
N GLN A 71 16.50 10.98 -18.90
CA GLN A 71 15.15 11.51 -19.03
C GLN A 71 14.34 11.46 -17.72
N LEU A 72 14.77 10.62 -16.77
CA LEU A 72 14.19 10.46 -15.44
C LEU A 72 15.23 10.76 -14.36
N ASP A 73 14.74 11.20 -13.20
CA ASP A 73 15.56 11.34 -12.00
C ASP A 73 15.46 10.09 -11.11
N VAL A 74 14.29 9.45 -11.10
CA VAL A 74 14.00 8.26 -10.30
C VAL A 74 13.06 7.32 -11.05
N THR A 75 13.23 6.00 -10.87
CA THR A 75 12.30 4.95 -11.33
C THR A 75 11.34 4.53 -10.23
N ASP A 76 10.20 3.93 -10.56
CA ASP A 76 9.27 3.34 -9.59
C ASP A 76 9.35 1.82 -9.52
N TRP A 77 9.98 1.19 -10.52
CA TRP A 77 10.07 -0.26 -10.59
C TRP A 77 11.45 -0.79 -10.14
N PRO A 78 11.48 -1.98 -9.51
CA PRO A 78 12.72 -2.62 -9.11
C PRO A 78 13.64 -2.93 -10.29
N GLN A 79 14.91 -2.55 -10.18
CA GLN A 79 15.94 -2.90 -11.14
C GLN A 79 16.18 -4.41 -11.15
N THR A 80 16.41 -4.95 -12.35
CA THR A 80 16.80 -6.35 -12.50
C THR A 80 18.23 -6.56 -11.98
N VAL A 81 18.50 -7.71 -11.37
CA VAL A 81 19.83 -8.04 -10.82
C VAL A 81 20.93 -7.95 -11.89
N ALA A 82 20.61 -8.27 -13.14
CA ALA A 82 21.53 -8.15 -14.28
C ALA A 82 22.03 -6.70 -14.50
N ASN A 83 21.23 -5.70 -14.13
CA ASN A 83 21.57 -4.29 -14.27
C ASN A 83 22.38 -3.74 -13.08
N TYR A 84 22.45 -4.45 -11.95
CA TYR A 84 23.10 -3.90 -10.75
C TYR A 84 24.55 -3.50 -11.01
N GLY A 85 25.31 -4.33 -11.72
CA GLY A 85 26.71 -4.04 -12.03
C GLY A 85 26.91 -2.78 -12.87
N SER A 86 26.06 -2.55 -13.88
CA SER A 86 26.16 -1.37 -14.75
C SER A 86 25.75 -0.09 -14.04
N TYR A 87 24.74 -0.15 -13.17
CA TYR A 87 24.30 1.01 -12.39
C TYR A 87 25.32 1.36 -11.30
N VAL A 88 25.84 0.37 -10.57
CA VAL A 88 26.91 0.58 -9.56
C VAL A 88 28.20 1.12 -10.19
N ALA A 89 28.48 0.76 -11.44
CA ALA A 89 29.64 1.27 -12.18
C ALA A 89 29.45 2.72 -12.67
N ASN A 90 28.23 3.25 -12.72
CA ASN A 90 27.97 4.63 -13.12
C ASN A 90 27.93 5.56 -11.90
N PRO A 91 28.91 6.47 -11.72
CA PRO A 91 28.95 7.40 -10.58
C PRO A 91 27.77 8.38 -10.51
N ASP A 92 27.04 8.59 -11.60
CA ASP A 92 25.86 9.45 -11.68
C ASP A 92 24.57 8.75 -11.24
N PHE A 93 24.63 7.44 -11.00
CA PHE A 93 23.49 6.65 -10.54
C PHE A 93 23.68 6.23 -9.09
N GLN A 94 22.56 6.12 -8.38
CA GLN A 94 22.46 5.44 -7.11
C GLN A 94 21.48 4.27 -7.28
N LEU A 95 21.87 3.14 -6.73
CA LEU A 95 20.94 2.06 -6.43
C LEU A 95 20.73 2.02 -4.94
N THR A 96 19.46 2.03 -4.54
CA THR A 96 19.09 1.82 -3.15
C THR A 96 19.62 0.48 -2.65
N PRO A 97 19.81 0.28 -1.34
CA PRO A 97 20.08 -1.06 -0.80
C PRO A 97 18.98 -2.04 -1.20
N THR A 98 19.22 -3.33 -1.04
CA THR A 98 18.17 -4.35 -1.18
C THR A 98 17.03 -4.07 -0.19
N GLN A 99 15.82 -3.81 -0.68
CA GLN A 99 14.66 -3.45 0.14
C GLN A 99 13.68 -4.61 0.24
N GLY A 100 13.09 -4.87 1.41
CA GLY A 100 11.96 -5.79 1.48
C GLY A 100 10.79 -5.23 0.70
N GLN A 101 10.48 -5.75 -0.49
CA GLN A 101 9.15 -5.52 -1.06
C GLN A 101 8.20 -6.42 -0.31
N PHE A 102 7.14 -5.85 0.21
CA PHE A 102 6.03 -6.60 0.76
C PHE A 102 5.15 -7.22 -0.35
N GLY A 103 5.64 -7.36 -1.58
CA GLY A 103 4.83 -7.81 -2.71
C GLY A 103 4.90 -9.31 -2.87
N ASP A 104 3.75 -9.93 -3.09
CA ASP A 104 3.62 -11.33 -3.45
C ASP A 104 3.10 -11.49 -4.88
N PHE A 105 3.35 -12.65 -5.47
CA PHE A 105 2.70 -13.07 -6.69
C PHE A 105 2.66 -14.59 -6.72
N GLY A 106 1.73 -15.16 -7.45
CA GLY A 106 1.53 -16.60 -7.35
C GLY A 106 0.44 -17.12 -8.25
N ILE A 107 -0.10 -18.28 -7.89
CA ILE A 107 -1.26 -18.88 -8.55
C ILE A 107 -2.38 -19.09 -7.54
N TYR A 108 -3.56 -18.57 -7.85
CA TYR A 108 -4.81 -18.89 -7.16
C TYR A 108 -5.57 -19.96 -7.91
N PHE A 109 -6.34 -20.73 -7.17
CA PHE A 109 -7.29 -21.67 -7.72
C PHE A 109 -8.72 -21.16 -7.52
N ASN A 110 -9.60 -21.52 -8.45
CA ASN A 110 -11.03 -21.33 -8.27
C ASN A 110 -11.65 -22.64 -7.79
N ALA A 111 -11.84 -22.80 -6.47
CA ALA A 111 -12.54 -23.97 -5.94
C ALA A 111 -14.03 -24.04 -6.35
N ALA A 112 -14.63 -22.99 -6.90
CA ALA A 112 -16.00 -23.06 -7.42
C ALA A 112 -16.07 -23.56 -8.87
N ASP A 113 -14.92 -23.70 -9.55
CA ASP A 113 -14.88 -24.17 -10.93
C ASP A 113 -15.43 -25.58 -11.07
N ASN A 114 -16.24 -25.79 -12.11
CA ASN A 114 -16.88 -27.06 -12.42
C ASN A 114 -15.89 -28.19 -12.78
N VAL A 115 -14.64 -27.84 -13.08
CA VAL A 115 -13.52 -28.77 -13.20
C VAL A 115 -13.34 -29.55 -11.89
N PHE A 116 -13.41 -28.86 -10.76
CA PHE A 116 -13.08 -29.40 -9.44
C PHE A 116 -14.27 -29.66 -8.53
N THR A 117 -15.44 -29.11 -8.86
CA THR A 117 -16.55 -29.03 -7.91
C THR A 117 -17.86 -29.48 -8.50
N SER A 118 -18.67 -30.14 -7.67
CA SER A 118 -20.04 -30.45 -8.02
C SER A 118 -20.88 -29.20 -8.12
N THR A 119 -21.36 -28.89 -9.33
CA THR A 119 -22.33 -27.81 -9.56
C THR A 119 -23.77 -28.28 -9.40
N ALA A 120 -24.00 -29.53 -8.99
CA ALA A 120 -25.34 -30.06 -8.74
C ALA A 120 -25.99 -29.30 -7.57
N GLY A 121 -27.13 -28.66 -7.84
CA GLY A 121 -27.84 -27.84 -6.85
C GLY A 121 -27.52 -26.34 -6.92
N TYR A 122 -26.54 -25.90 -7.73
CA TYR A 122 -26.28 -24.47 -7.98
C TYR A 122 -27.53 -23.80 -8.56
N ALA A 123 -28.15 -24.40 -9.58
CA ALA A 123 -29.42 -23.92 -10.14
C ALA A 123 -30.55 -23.84 -9.09
N ALA A 124 -30.65 -24.84 -8.20
CA ALA A 124 -31.68 -24.89 -7.15
C ALA A 124 -31.43 -23.86 -6.04
N ALA A 125 -30.17 -23.47 -5.83
CA ALA A 125 -29.76 -22.37 -4.97
C ALA A 125 -29.79 -21.00 -5.69
N GLY A 126 -30.27 -20.93 -6.94
CA GLY A 126 -30.34 -19.71 -7.73
C GLY A 126 -29.01 -19.22 -8.31
N LEU A 127 -27.98 -20.07 -8.38
CA LEU A 127 -26.66 -19.78 -8.93
C LEU A 127 -26.55 -20.21 -10.41
N ASP A 128 -25.66 -19.56 -11.19
CA ASP A 128 -25.47 -19.85 -12.62
C ASP A 128 -25.06 -21.30 -12.84
N ALA A 129 -25.87 -21.99 -13.64
CA ALA A 129 -25.76 -23.40 -13.97
C ALA A 129 -25.29 -23.63 -15.41
N ALA A 130 -24.67 -22.60 -16.03
CA ALA A 130 -24.27 -22.62 -17.44
C ALA A 130 -23.47 -23.86 -17.87
N ASP A 131 -22.80 -24.54 -16.92
CA ASP A 131 -22.16 -25.84 -17.11
C ASP A 131 -22.56 -26.84 -15.99
N SER A 132 -23.83 -27.22 -15.94
CA SER A 132 -24.30 -28.25 -15.01
C SER A 132 -23.58 -29.60 -15.25
N GLY A 133 -22.93 -30.16 -14.23
CA GLY A 133 -22.45 -31.55 -14.27
C GLY A 133 -21.05 -31.84 -13.75
N GLY A 134 -20.36 -30.87 -13.15
CA GLY A 134 -19.09 -31.11 -12.44
C GLY A 134 -19.27 -32.01 -11.20
N PRO A 135 -18.18 -32.43 -10.53
CA PRO A 135 -16.78 -32.17 -10.90
C PRO A 135 -16.41 -32.92 -12.19
N PHE A 136 -15.78 -32.23 -13.13
CA PHE A 136 -15.39 -32.85 -14.40
C PHE A 136 -14.08 -33.62 -14.31
N TRP A 137 -13.19 -33.29 -13.36
CA TRP A 137 -11.95 -34.02 -13.11
C TRP A 137 -12.18 -35.14 -12.09
N GLY A 138 -12.91 -36.16 -12.55
CA GLY A 138 -13.22 -37.36 -11.79
C GLY A 138 -14.33 -37.15 -10.75
N ALA A 139 -14.46 -38.07 -9.79
CA ALA A 139 -15.40 -37.93 -8.68
C ALA A 139 -14.84 -37.06 -7.54
N CYS A 140 -13.74 -36.34 -7.77
CA CYS A 140 -13.11 -35.51 -6.77
C CYS A 140 -13.77 -34.13 -6.73
N ASP A 141 -14.61 -33.91 -5.73
CA ASP A 141 -15.09 -32.58 -5.37
C ASP A 141 -14.07 -31.94 -4.44
N TRP A 142 -13.66 -30.69 -4.66
CA TRP A 142 -12.78 -29.94 -3.75
C TRP A 142 -13.50 -29.46 -2.48
N ASN A 143 -14.82 -29.50 -2.50
CA ASN A 143 -15.70 -28.94 -1.49
C ASN A 143 -16.58 -30.00 -0.83
N THR A 144 -17.14 -29.65 0.32
CA THR A 144 -18.13 -30.45 1.05
C THR A 144 -19.33 -29.58 1.43
N GLY A 145 -20.45 -30.22 1.77
CA GLY A 145 -21.66 -29.54 2.21
C GLY A 145 -22.53 -29.02 1.06
N ALA A 146 -23.70 -28.50 1.42
CA ALA A 146 -24.69 -28.04 0.45
C ALA A 146 -24.37 -26.62 -0.05
N VAL A 147 -24.55 -26.41 -1.35
CA VAL A 147 -24.38 -25.12 -2.04
C VAL A 147 -25.27 -24.04 -1.43
N GLY A 148 -24.74 -22.85 -1.20
CA GLY A 148 -25.49 -21.71 -0.65
C GLY A 148 -25.90 -21.88 0.82
N THR A 149 -25.17 -22.71 1.57
CA THR A 149 -25.42 -22.92 3.01
C THR A 149 -24.17 -22.64 3.83
N THR A 150 -24.35 -22.22 5.09
CA THR A 150 -23.26 -22.04 6.08
C THR A 150 -22.54 -23.33 6.42
N ALA A 151 -23.09 -24.50 6.05
CA ALA A 151 -22.46 -25.79 6.22
C ALA A 151 -21.52 -26.17 5.06
N ARG A 152 -21.39 -25.32 4.03
CA ARG A 152 -20.44 -25.55 2.95
C ARG A 152 -19.01 -25.37 3.46
N SER A 153 -18.12 -26.27 3.08
CA SER A 153 -16.70 -26.05 3.24
C SER A 153 -15.94 -26.22 1.94
N THR A 154 -15.07 -25.26 1.63
CA THR A 154 -14.25 -25.29 0.40
C THR A 154 -12.82 -25.65 0.73
N TYR A 155 -12.10 -26.18 -0.28
CA TYR A 155 -10.71 -26.65 -0.13
C TYR A 155 -10.52 -27.71 0.98
N SER A 156 -11.56 -28.45 1.36
CA SER A 156 -11.54 -29.29 2.57
C SER A 156 -11.56 -30.79 2.31
N THR A 157 -11.87 -31.23 1.09
CA THR A 157 -11.88 -32.67 0.79
C THR A 157 -10.47 -33.24 0.72
N ALA A 158 -10.32 -34.50 1.15
CA ALA A 158 -9.04 -35.20 1.07
C ALA A 158 -8.53 -35.29 -0.37
N CYS A 159 -9.42 -35.57 -1.34
CA CYS A 159 -9.01 -35.65 -2.74
C CYS A 159 -8.61 -34.27 -3.30
N GLY A 160 -9.30 -33.18 -2.93
CA GLY A 160 -8.95 -31.84 -3.36
C GLY A 160 -7.62 -31.37 -2.78
N ILE A 161 -7.36 -31.70 -1.51
CA ILE A 161 -6.06 -31.46 -0.87
C ILE A 161 -4.96 -32.18 -1.64
N GLN A 162 -5.13 -33.47 -1.95
CA GLN A 162 -4.17 -34.24 -2.74
C GLN A 162 -3.93 -33.58 -4.12
N MET A 163 -4.98 -33.19 -4.84
CA MET A 163 -4.82 -32.51 -6.13
C MET A 163 -3.98 -31.23 -6.01
N ARG A 164 -4.26 -30.36 -5.03
CA ARG A 164 -3.52 -29.11 -4.86
C ARG A 164 -2.08 -29.33 -4.43
N GLN A 165 -1.83 -30.24 -3.49
CA GLN A 165 -0.48 -30.65 -3.11
C GLN A 165 0.31 -31.17 -4.32
N GLY A 166 -0.32 -31.99 -5.16
CA GLY A 166 0.31 -32.46 -6.40
C GLY A 166 0.62 -31.34 -7.39
N LEU A 167 -0.27 -30.35 -7.54
CA LEU A 167 0.01 -29.18 -8.38
C LEU A 167 1.18 -28.34 -7.82
N LEU A 168 1.31 -28.24 -6.49
CA LEU A 168 2.40 -27.49 -5.85
C LEU A 168 3.78 -28.10 -6.13
N HIS A 169 3.90 -29.42 -6.27
CA HIS A 169 5.15 -30.07 -6.66
C HIS A 169 5.63 -29.70 -8.06
N LEU A 170 4.78 -29.14 -8.92
CA LEU A 170 5.18 -28.74 -10.28
C LEU A 170 6.05 -27.48 -10.29
N VAL A 171 6.11 -26.74 -9.19
CA VAL A 171 6.89 -25.51 -9.05
C VAL A 171 8.00 -25.74 -8.03
N ASP A 172 9.25 -25.68 -8.48
CA ASP A 172 10.40 -25.60 -7.56
C ASP A 172 10.63 -24.14 -7.23
N ARG A 173 10.08 -23.69 -6.09
CA ARG A 173 10.19 -22.28 -5.68
C ARG A 173 11.64 -21.84 -5.51
N PRO A 174 12.54 -22.58 -4.82
CA PRO A 174 13.96 -22.24 -4.76
C PRO A 174 14.62 -22.06 -6.13
N ALA A 175 14.43 -23.00 -7.04
CA ALA A 175 15.02 -22.94 -8.37
C ALA A 175 14.34 -21.87 -9.26
N PHE A 176 13.03 -21.67 -9.12
CA PHE A 176 12.29 -20.62 -9.83
C PHE A 176 12.80 -19.24 -9.40
N ALA A 177 12.93 -19.00 -8.10
CA ALA A 177 13.44 -17.76 -7.55
C ALA A 177 14.87 -17.47 -8.01
N THR A 178 15.75 -18.47 -8.03
CA THR A 178 17.17 -18.30 -8.38
C THR A 178 17.43 -18.30 -9.88
N SER A 179 16.81 -19.21 -10.63
CA SER A 179 17.15 -19.52 -12.02
C SER A 179 16.21 -18.88 -13.05
N VAL A 180 14.92 -18.73 -12.72
CA VAL A 180 13.95 -18.09 -13.62
C VAL A 180 13.86 -16.60 -13.33
N LEU A 181 13.89 -16.24 -12.05
CA LEU A 181 13.82 -14.84 -11.60
C LEU A 181 15.18 -14.21 -11.30
N ASN A 182 16.28 -14.91 -11.58
CA ASN A 182 17.65 -14.42 -11.39
C ASN A 182 17.94 -13.92 -9.97
N GLY A 183 17.37 -14.59 -8.97
CA GLY A 183 17.47 -14.18 -7.57
C GLY A 183 16.66 -12.93 -7.24
N ALA A 184 15.70 -12.50 -8.06
CA ALA A 184 14.77 -11.42 -7.74
C ALA A 184 13.57 -11.88 -6.91
N ALA A 185 13.58 -13.12 -6.41
CA ALA A 185 12.55 -13.68 -5.56
C ALA A 185 13.10 -14.53 -4.41
N GLN A 186 12.24 -14.82 -3.43
CA GLN A 186 12.49 -15.67 -2.28
C GLN A 186 11.47 -16.80 -2.27
N ALA A 187 11.97 -18.00 -2.03
CA ALA A 187 11.19 -19.22 -2.01
C ALA A 187 10.54 -19.44 -0.64
N LEU A 188 9.53 -18.62 -0.31
CA LEU A 188 8.65 -18.90 0.82
C LEU A 188 7.36 -19.54 0.31
N ALA A 189 6.77 -20.39 1.15
CA ALA A 189 5.54 -21.09 0.86
C ALA A 189 4.33 -20.57 1.67
N ASP A 190 4.59 -19.71 2.67
CA ASP A 190 3.56 -19.04 3.47
C ASP A 190 3.08 -17.76 2.78
N PRO A 191 1.88 -17.26 3.07
CA PRO A 191 1.34 -15.97 2.62
C PRO A 191 1.92 -14.77 3.43
N SER A 192 3.20 -14.81 3.81
CA SER A 192 3.89 -13.67 4.41
C SER A 192 5.30 -13.49 3.87
N PRO A 193 5.70 -12.26 3.49
CA PRO A 193 7.05 -11.96 3.04
C PRO A 193 8.03 -11.92 4.22
N PRO A 194 9.34 -12.08 3.97
CA PRO A 194 10.36 -12.09 5.02
C PRO A 194 10.47 -10.78 5.80
N ALA A 195 9.99 -9.68 5.22
CA ALA A 195 10.01 -8.35 5.81
C ALA A 195 8.87 -8.11 6.81
N LYS A 196 7.83 -8.96 6.81
CA LYS A 196 6.72 -8.89 7.77
C LYS A 196 7.04 -9.71 9.01
N ASP A 197 6.38 -9.37 10.12
CA ASP A 197 6.51 -10.09 11.38
C ASP A 197 5.15 -10.71 11.78
N PRO A 198 5.02 -12.04 11.92
CA PRO A 198 6.02 -13.05 11.62
C PRO A 198 6.24 -13.23 10.10
N ALA A 199 7.48 -13.55 9.74
CA ALA A 199 7.92 -13.66 8.35
C ALA A 199 7.40 -14.91 7.61
N ALA A 200 7.30 -16.05 8.30
CA ALA A 200 6.90 -17.34 7.73
C ALA A 200 6.75 -18.41 8.83
N SER A 201 6.18 -19.56 8.49
CA SER A 201 6.30 -20.81 9.24
C SER A 201 7.74 -21.34 9.18
N THR A 202 8.11 -22.21 10.12
CA THR A 202 9.43 -22.83 10.12
C THR A 202 9.57 -23.82 8.97
N HIS A 203 10.80 -24.02 8.49
CA HIS A 203 11.08 -24.98 7.42
C HIS A 203 10.60 -26.41 7.77
N GLN A 204 10.73 -26.83 9.03
CA GLN A 204 10.25 -28.12 9.49
C GLN A 204 8.71 -28.23 9.39
N GLU A 205 7.98 -27.17 9.74
CA GLU A 205 6.52 -27.12 9.58
C GLU A 205 6.13 -27.19 8.10
N GLN A 206 6.80 -26.44 7.24
CA GLN A 206 6.56 -26.46 5.79
C GLN A 206 6.74 -27.87 5.19
N CYS A 207 7.80 -28.59 5.58
CA CYS A 207 7.98 -29.99 5.14
C CYS A 207 6.90 -30.94 5.67
N SER A 208 6.25 -30.61 6.79
CA SER A 208 5.20 -31.45 7.37
C SER A 208 3.84 -31.33 6.68
N TRP A 209 3.66 -30.35 5.78
CA TRP A 209 2.41 -30.14 5.07
C TRP A 209 2.16 -31.15 3.95
N ASP A 210 3.23 -31.75 3.43
CA ASP A 210 3.16 -32.77 2.40
C ASP A 210 2.83 -34.14 2.99
N THR A 211 1.71 -34.70 2.53
CA THR A 211 1.23 -36.01 2.99
C THR A 211 2.06 -37.19 2.48
N LEU A 212 2.90 -37.00 1.45
CA LEU A 212 3.82 -38.00 0.92
C LEU A 212 5.19 -37.99 1.60
N ALA A 213 5.54 -36.94 2.35
CA ALA A 213 6.84 -36.82 3.00
C ALA A 213 7.14 -38.03 3.92
N GLY A 214 8.29 -38.66 3.70
CA GLY A 214 8.73 -39.85 4.46
C GLY A 214 7.94 -41.14 4.15
N THR A 215 7.14 -41.17 3.09
CA THR A 215 6.32 -42.34 2.72
C THR A 215 6.89 -43.08 1.49
N THR A 216 6.41 -44.31 1.27
CA THR A 216 6.58 -45.02 0.00
C THR A 216 5.21 -45.31 -0.58
N THR A 217 4.97 -44.88 -1.81
CA THR A 217 3.66 -44.96 -2.45
C THR A 217 3.43 -46.30 -3.14
N ALA A 218 2.18 -46.57 -3.52
CA ALA A 218 1.80 -47.80 -4.22
C ALA A 218 2.47 -47.95 -5.61
N THR A 219 2.97 -46.85 -6.17
CA THR A 219 3.71 -46.81 -7.45
C THR A 219 5.19 -47.13 -7.26
N GLY A 220 5.65 -47.31 -6.01
CA GLY A 220 7.00 -47.74 -5.67
C GLY A 220 8.00 -46.60 -5.45
N HIS A 221 7.55 -45.34 -5.50
CA HIS A 221 8.39 -44.19 -5.19
C HIS A 221 8.52 -44.01 -3.67
N THR A 222 9.74 -43.68 -3.22
CA THR A 222 10.01 -43.35 -1.81
C THR A 222 10.41 -41.88 -1.72
N TYR A 223 9.69 -41.13 -0.90
CA TYR A 223 9.90 -39.69 -0.72
C TYR A 223 10.65 -39.42 0.59
N PRO A 224 11.60 -38.47 0.60
CA PRO A 224 12.32 -38.12 1.81
C PRO A 224 11.39 -37.46 2.84
N SER A 225 11.74 -37.58 4.12
CA SER A 225 11.03 -36.87 5.20
C SER A 225 11.46 -35.41 5.32
N ASN A 226 12.61 -35.06 4.74
CA ASN A 226 13.09 -33.69 4.61
C ASN A 226 12.79 -33.17 3.20
N CYS A 227 12.39 -31.90 3.12
CA CYS A 227 12.14 -31.18 1.88
C CYS A 227 13.16 -30.04 1.74
N ILE A 228 13.31 -29.45 0.55
CA ILE A 228 14.09 -28.21 0.35
C ILE A 228 13.19 -26.96 0.45
N SER A 229 11.90 -27.12 0.18
CA SER A 229 10.80 -26.18 0.47
C SER A 229 9.49 -26.95 0.50
N ALA A 230 8.39 -26.33 0.97
CA ALA A 230 7.08 -26.96 0.95
C ALA A 230 6.77 -27.53 -0.45
N TYR A 231 6.43 -28.82 -0.51
CA TYR A 231 6.15 -29.55 -1.75
C TYR A 231 7.31 -29.58 -2.75
N ASN A 232 8.56 -29.52 -2.28
CA ASN A 232 9.75 -29.77 -3.10
C ASN A 232 10.74 -30.63 -2.32
N PHE A 233 10.96 -31.85 -2.77
CA PHE A 233 11.89 -32.79 -2.17
C PHE A 233 13.32 -32.62 -2.69
N VAL A 234 13.47 -32.28 -3.97
CA VAL A 234 14.76 -32.12 -4.63
C VAL A 234 14.76 -30.86 -5.50
N ASN A 235 15.94 -30.45 -5.93
CA ASN A 235 16.10 -29.26 -6.77
C ASN A 235 15.86 -29.63 -8.25
N ASP A 236 14.84 -29.04 -8.86
CA ASP A 236 14.52 -29.00 -10.29
C ASP A 236 15.10 -27.71 -10.92
N PRO A 237 16.28 -27.75 -11.57
CA PRO A 237 17.04 -26.54 -11.94
C PRO A 237 16.33 -25.57 -12.90
N THR A 238 15.27 -26.02 -13.57
CA THR A 238 14.45 -25.19 -14.47
C THR A 238 13.42 -24.33 -13.74
N GLY A 239 13.28 -24.47 -12.41
CA GLY A 239 12.24 -23.84 -11.60
C GLY A 239 10.89 -24.58 -11.63
N PHE A 240 10.81 -25.66 -12.41
CA PHE A 240 9.60 -26.45 -12.60
C PHE A 240 9.97 -27.92 -12.67
N ALA A 241 9.20 -28.76 -11.98
CA ALA A 241 9.40 -30.20 -12.00
C ALA A 241 9.10 -30.76 -13.40
N GLY A 242 9.99 -31.61 -13.89
CA GLY A 242 9.93 -32.18 -15.23
C GLY A 242 9.68 -33.69 -15.22
N PRO A 243 9.21 -34.29 -16.34
CA PRO A 243 8.94 -35.72 -16.42
C PRO A 243 10.09 -36.59 -15.90
N GLY A 244 9.80 -37.43 -14.90
CA GLY A 244 10.75 -38.33 -14.25
C GLY A 244 11.57 -37.73 -13.10
N SER A 245 11.41 -36.44 -12.76
CA SER A 245 11.97 -35.89 -11.53
C SER A 245 11.19 -36.38 -10.31
N LEU A 246 11.82 -36.39 -9.12
CA LEU A 246 11.18 -36.91 -7.91
C LEU A 246 9.93 -36.11 -7.53
N ASP A 247 9.98 -34.78 -7.67
CA ASP A 247 8.84 -33.91 -7.41
C ASP A 247 7.74 -34.06 -8.47
N PHE A 248 8.10 -34.27 -9.73
CA PHE A 248 7.10 -34.58 -10.76
C PHE A 248 6.40 -35.93 -10.50
N CYS A 249 7.12 -36.91 -9.95
CA CYS A 249 6.54 -38.18 -9.51
C CYS A 249 5.66 -38.03 -8.27
N ALA A 250 6.05 -37.16 -7.31
CA ALA A 250 5.20 -36.82 -6.17
C ALA A 250 3.89 -36.16 -6.64
N ALA A 251 3.97 -35.23 -7.60
CA ALA A 251 2.81 -34.62 -8.24
C ALA A 251 1.85 -35.67 -8.80
N ALA A 252 2.37 -36.65 -9.55
CA ALA A 252 1.59 -37.73 -10.12
C ALA A 252 0.99 -38.68 -9.07
N ASP A 253 1.74 -39.02 -8.02
CA ASP A 253 1.25 -39.86 -6.92
C ASP A 253 0.11 -39.19 -6.14
N HIS A 254 0.20 -37.87 -5.92
CA HIS A 254 -0.90 -37.09 -5.37
C HIS A 254 -2.17 -37.17 -6.23
N MET A 255 -2.05 -37.10 -7.56
CA MET A 255 -3.19 -37.24 -8.46
C MET A 255 -3.81 -38.65 -8.42
N ILE A 256 -2.98 -39.69 -8.25
CA ILE A 256 -3.45 -41.06 -8.04
C ILE A 256 -4.17 -41.20 -6.70
N ASN A 257 -3.61 -40.63 -5.62
CA ASN A 257 -4.24 -40.59 -4.30
C ASN A 257 -5.55 -39.81 -4.28
N ALA A 258 -5.68 -38.79 -5.14
CA ALA A 258 -6.94 -38.07 -5.37
C ALA A 258 -7.99 -38.89 -6.14
N GLY A 259 -7.60 -40.03 -6.72
CA GLY A 259 -8.49 -40.90 -7.49
C GLY A 259 -8.67 -40.47 -8.96
N LEU A 260 -7.77 -39.67 -9.52
CA LEU A 260 -7.83 -39.24 -10.92
C LEU A 260 -7.30 -40.31 -11.89
N ALA A 261 -6.32 -41.10 -11.43
CA ALA A 261 -5.62 -42.10 -12.22
C ALA A 261 -5.34 -43.35 -11.39
N THR A 262 -5.08 -44.47 -12.07
CA THR A 262 -4.73 -45.76 -11.42
C THR A 262 -3.23 -46.03 -11.40
N GLY A 263 -2.45 -45.26 -12.15
CA GLY A 263 -1.00 -45.42 -12.22
C GLY A 263 -0.34 -44.33 -13.04
N MET A 264 0.95 -44.49 -13.28
CA MET A 264 1.77 -43.59 -14.09
C MET A 264 2.81 -44.40 -14.88
N ASN A 265 3.39 -43.81 -15.92
CA ASN A 265 4.50 -44.42 -16.67
C ASN A 265 5.86 -44.12 -16.01
N SER A 266 6.97 -44.55 -16.64
CA SER A 266 8.33 -44.35 -16.12
C SER A 266 8.78 -42.89 -16.02
N ASN A 267 8.11 -41.98 -16.72
CA ASN A 267 8.36 -40.54 -16.64
C ASN A 267 7.36 -39.86 -15.70
N CYS A 268 6.61 -40.65 -14.93
CA CYS A 268 5.57 -40.19 -14.02
C CYS A 268 4.44 -39.40 -14.69
N THR A 269 4.21 -39.63 -15.99
CA THR A 269 2.97 -39.19 -16.66
C THR A 269 1.84 -40.14 -16.30
N LEU A 270 0.70 -39.59 -15.91
CA LEU A 270 -0.47 -40.34 -15.44
C LEU A 270 -1.03 -41.28 -16.52
N THR A 271 -1.53 -42.43 -16.07
CA THR A 271 -2.13 -43.46 -16.92
C THR A 271 -3.36 -44.07 -16.24
N GLY A 272 -4.24 -44.67 -17.04
CA GLY A 272 -5.44 -45.34 -16.53
C GLY A 272 -6.38 -44.37 -15.81
N PHE A 273 -6.68 -43.24 -16.46
CA PHE A 273 -7.68 -42.26 -16.01
C PHE A 273 -9.04 -42.94 -15.79
N LEU A 274 -9.63 -42.71 -14.62
CA LEU A 274 -10.77 -43.51 -14.16
C LEU A 274 -12.11 -43.05 -14.75
N THR A 275 -12.38 -41.75 -14.75
CA THR A 275 -13.73 -41.21 -15.03
C THR A 275 -13.76 -39.89 -15.80
N PHE A 276 -12.60 -39.35 -16.22
CA PHE A 276 -12.56 -38.07 -16.92
C PHE A 276 -11.59 -38.01 -18.10
N ASN A 277 -11.80 -37.03 -18.98
CA ASN A 277 -10.90 -36.67 -20.07
C ASN A 277 -10.44 -35.22 -19.88
N PRO A 278 -9.18 -34.97 -19.46
CA PRO A 278 -8.70 -33.62 -19.21
C PRO A 278 -8.70 -32.73 -20.46
N ALA A 279 -8.65 -33.31 -21.67
CA ALA A 279 -8.73 -32.54 -22.91
C ALA A 279 -10.17 -32.14 -23.30
N ALA A 280 -11.18 -32.84 -22.77
CA ALA A 280 -12.60 -32.49 -22.99
C ALA A 280 -13.09 -31.41 -22.02
N HIS A 281 -12.46 -31.31 -20.85
CA HIS A 281 -12.72 -30.31 -19.82
C HIS A 281 -11.39 -29.74 -19.31
N PRO A 282 -10.65 -28.98 -20.13
CA PRO A 282 -9.36 -28.44 -19.73
C PRO A 282 -9.53 -27.40 -18.62
N MET A 283 -8.51 -27.27 -17.76
CA MET A 283 -8.39 -26.13 -16.86
C MET A 283 -8.25 -24.84 -17.68
N LYS A 284 -8.92 -23.78 -17.25
CA LYS A 284 -8.88 -22.45 -17.87
C LYS A 284 -7.86 -21.61 -17.09
N GLY A 285 -6.69 -21.41 -17.67
CA GLY A 285 -5.60 -20.67 -17.04
C GLY A 285 -5.61 -19.20 -17.41
N MET A 286 -5.87 -18.32 -16.45
CA MET A 286 -5.81 -16.86 -16.65
C MET A 286 -4.40 -16.37 -16.31
N ILE A 287 -3.60 -16.05 -17.32
CA ILE A 287 -2.16 -15.76 -17.17
C ILE A 287 -1.89 -14.29 -17.48
N ARG A 288 -1.37 -13.57 -16.49
CA ARG A 288 -0.91 -12.18 -16.62
C ARG A 288 0.36 -12.12 -17.46
N ASP A 289 0.28 -11.44 -18.60
CA ASP A 289 1.39 -11.32 -19.56
C ASP A 289 2.11 -9.97 -19.52
N ASN A 290 1.54 -8.97 -18.83
CA ASN A 290 2.15 -7.68 -18.58
C ASN A 290 3.11 -7.64 -17.37
N ASP A 291 3.29 -8.77 -16.66
CA ASP A 291 4.36 -8.97 -15.67
C ASP A 291 5.18 -10.20 -16.09
N PRO A 292 6.47 -10.05 -16.47
CA PRO A 292 7.30 -11.17 -16.91
C PRO A 292 7.44 -12.31 -15.88
N ARG A 293 7.36 -12.01 -14.59
CA ARG A 293 7.47 -12.99 -13.50
C ARG A 293 6.23 -13.87 -13.44
N ARG A 294 5.05 -13.24 -13.52
CA ARG A 294 3.74 -13.93 -13.55
C ARG A 294 3.58 -14.75 -14.83
N LEU A 295 4.00 -14.20 -15.97
CA LEU A 295 4.00 -14.92 -17.25
C LEU A 295 4.89 -16.17 -17.20
N ALA A 296 6.10 -16.06 -16.64
CA ALA A 296 7.01 -17.18 -16.50
C ALA A 296 6.43 -18.26 -15.56
N LEU A 297 5.87 -17.86 -14.42
CA LEU A 297 5.21 -18.77 -13.47
C LEU A 297 4.03 -19.50 -14.14
N GLY A 298 3.12 -18.78 -14.78
CA GLY A 298 1.94 -19.35 -15.44
C GLY A 298 2.30 -20.32 -16.57
N ASN A 299 3.27 -19.96 -17.42
CA ASN A 299 3.69 -20.81 -18.53
C ASN A 299 4.37 -22.11 -18.06
N GLY A 300 5.25 -22.02 -17.06
CA GLY A 300 5.91 -23.21 -16.53
C GLY A 300 4.94 -24.13 -15.78
N PHE A 301 4.04 -23.56 -14.97
CA PHE A 301 2.99 -24.31 -14.28
C PHE A 301 2.06 -25.04 -15.26
N MET A 302 1.57 -24.34 -16.29
CA MET A 302 0.80 -24.92 -17.39
C MET A 302 1.56 -26.07 -18.07
N GLY A 303 2.86 -25.87 -18.34
CA GLY A 303 3.73 -26.89 -18.94
C GLY A 303 3.80 -28.16 -18.10
N GLY A 304 3.97 -28.02 -16.79
CA GLY A 304 3.97 -29.13 -15.83
C GLY A 304 2.65 -29.91 -15.84
N ILE A 305 1.51 -29.22 -15.79
CA ILE A 305 0.17 -29.86 -15.82
C ILE A 305 0.00 -30.65 -17.12
N ASN A 306 0.26 -30.02 -18.26
CA ASN A 306 0.11 -30.67 -19.56
C ASN A 306 1.02 -31.89 -19.70
N ALA A 307 2.25 -31.84 -19.17
CA ALA A 307 3.17 -32.96 -19.17
C ALA A 307 2.72 -34.11 -18.24
N MET A 308 2.16 -33.79 -17.06
CA MET A 308 1.72 -34.77 -16.07
C MET A 308 0.50 -35.56 -16.56
N PHE A 309 -0.45 -34.88 -17.21
CA PHE A 309 -1.62 -35.52 -17.80
C PHE A 309 -1.39 -36.07 -19.21
N GLY A 310 -0.27 -35.73 -19.85
CA GLY A 310 0.07 -36.17 -21.21
C GLY A 310 -0.89 -35.63 -22.29
N ALA A 311 -1.55 -34.50 -22.02
CA ALA A 311 -2.60 -33.91 -22.85
C ALA A 311 -2.58 -32.37 -22.77
N GLY A 312 -3.34 -31.70 -23.64
CA GLY A 312 -3.63 -30.26 -23.54
C GLY A 312 -4.66 -29.98 -22.46
N SER A 313 -4.29 -30.28 -21.21
CA SER A 313 -5.14 -30.23 -20.02
C SER A 313 -5.39 -28.82 -19.51
N VAL A 314 -4.71 -27.82 -20.06
CA VAL A 314 -4.87 -26.41 -19.74
C VAL A 314 -5.07 -25.62 -21.04
N VAL A 315 -6.05 -24.72 -21.04
CA VAL A 315 -6.27 -23.69 -22.06
C VAL A 315 -5.92 -22.34 -21.45
N PRO A 316 -4.85 -21.67 -21.89
CA PRO A 316 -4.48 -20.37 -21.36
C PRO A 316 -5.22 -19.22 -22.05
N THR A 317 -5.56 -18.21 -21.28
CA THR A 317 -5.92 -16.86 -21.75
C THR A 317 -4.88 -15.90 -21.20
N TYR A 318 -4.28 -15.09 -22.08
CA TYR A 318 -3.24 -14.12 -21.73
C TYR A 318 -3.80 -12.69 -21.74
N GLY A 319 -3.39 -11.85 -20.79
CA GLY A 319 -3.69 -10.42 -20.80
C GLY A 319 -3.39 -9.70 -19.49
N SER A 320 -3.60 -8.38 -19.46
CA SER A 320 -3.70 -7.59 -18.22
C SER A 320 -5.00 -7.90 -17.47
N ILE A 321 -5.18 -7.39 -16.24
CA ILE A 321 -6.45 -7.53 -15.49
C ILE A 321 -7.62 -6.91 -16.28
N ASP A 322 -7.36 -5.81 -16.98
CA ASP A 322 -8.37 -5.15 -17.82
C ASP A 322 -8.79 -6.01 -19.00
N THR A 323 -7.87 -6.85 -19.50
CA THR A 323 -8.09 -7.72 -20.68
C THR A 323 -8.69 -9.07 -20.29
N LEU A 324 -8.20 -9.65 -19.19
CA LEU A 324 -8.72 -10.90 -18.63
C LEU A 324 -10.15 -10.72 -18.08
N GLY A 325 -10.60 -9.47 -17.99
CA GLY A 325 -11.80 -9.10 -17.28
C GLY A 325 -11.49 -9.06 -15.79
N PRO A 326 -12.35 -8.40 -15.00
CA PRO A 326 -12.14 -8.40 -13.59
C PRO A 326 -12.26 -9.88 -13.17
N ILE A 327 -11.19 -10.42 -12.57
CA ILE A 327 -11.17 -11.76 -11.97
C ILE A 327 -11.99 -11.60 -10.68
N VAL A 328 -13.26 -11.27 -10.86
CA VAL A 328 -14.21 -10.96 -9.80
C VAL A 328 -14.80 -12.27 -9.38
N PHE A 329 -14.77 -12.46 -8.08
CA PHE A 329 -15.52 -13.49 -7.41
C PHE A 329 -16.93 -12.97 -7.19
N PHE A 330 -17.71 -12.81 -8.26
CA PHE A 330 -19.08 -12.35 -8.07
C PHE A 330 -19.95 -13.49 -7.53
N MET A 331 -20.80 -13.11 -6.59
CA MET A 331 -22.07 -13.76 -6.43
C MET A 331 -22.90 -13.54 -7.70
N TYR A 332 -23.72 -14.54 -7.99
CA TYR A 332 -24.85 -14.39 -8.91
C TYR A 332 -25.61 -13.06 -8.65
N PRO A 333 -25.96 -12.29 -9.70
CA PRO A 333 -26.06 -12.71 -11.10
C PRO A 333 -24.98 -12.17 -12.06
N GLN A 334 -23.85 -11.61 -11.61
CA GLN A 334 -22.95 -10.87 -12.53
C GLN A 334 -21.74 -11.62 -13.12
N GLY A 335 -21.71 -12.97 -13.11
CA GLY A 335 -20.91 -13.74 -14.09
C GLY A 335 -20.85 -15.25 -13.83
N GLN A 336 -20.01 -15.98 -14.59
CA GLN A 336 -20.07 -17.45 -14.68
C GLN A 336 -18.99 -18.14 -13.83
N THR A 337 -19.40 -19.09 -12.99
CA THR A 337 -18.49 -19.91 -12.14
C THR A 337 -17.51 -20.78 -12.93
N ALA A 338 -17.73 -20.90 -14.25
CA ALA A 338 -16.92 -21.67 -15.18
C ALA A 338 -15.90 -20.82 -15.95
N ASP A 339 -15.69 -19.54 -15.63
CA ASP A 339 -14.84 -18.68 -16.45
C ASP A 339 -13.33 -18.95 -16.30
N TRP A 340 -12.88 -19.44 -15.14
CA TRP A 340 -11.45 -19.69 -14.87
C TRP A 340 -11.22 -20.80 -13.84
N SER A 341 -10.10 -21.51 -13.95
CA SER A 341 -9.66 -22.58 -13.03
C SER A 341 -8.51 -22.15 -12.13
N PHE A 342 -7.56 -21.40 -12.70
CA PHE A 342 -6.47 -20.78 -11.96
C PHE A 342 -6.10 -19.43 -12.56
N TYR A 343 -5.54 -18.54 -11.73
CA TYR A 343 -5.12 -17.20 -12.12
C TYR A 343 -3.74 -16.88 -11.56
N THR A 344 -2.86 -16.26 -12.35
CA THR A 344 -1.57 -15.76 -11.86
C THR A 344 -1.72 -14.40 -11.19
N PHE A 345 -1.73 -14.37 -9.86
CA PHE A 345 -1.99 -13.17 -9.06
C PHE A 345 -0.73 -12.40 -8.70
N GLY A 346 -0.92 -11.25 -8.04
CA GLY A 346 0.09 -10.61 -7.23
C GLY A 346 -0.34 -9.26 -6.70
N TYR A 347 0.00 -8.99 -5.44
CA TYR A 347 -0.42 -7.83 -4.68
C TYR A 347 0.78 -7.13 -4.04
N GLY A 348 0.60 -5.86 -3.68
CA GLY A 348 1.48 -5.21 -2.72
C GLY A 348 0.87 -5.39 -1.34
N LEU A 349 1.63 -5.92 -0.39
CA LEU A 349 1.16 -6.04 0.99
C LEU A 349 1.58 -4.77 1.75
N GLY A 350 0.64 -4.00 2.28
CA GLY A 350 0.96 -2.82 3.11
C GLY A 350 1.53 -3.24 4.47
N GLY A 351 2.22 -2.32 5.15
CA GLY A 351 2.53 -2.46 6.58
C GLY A 351 3.55 -3.54 6.99
N PRO A 352 3.91 -3.59 8.28
CA PRO A 352 4.92 -4.50 8.82
C PRO A 352 4.38 -5.86 9.29
N PHE A 353 3.06 -6.07 9.27
CA PHE A 353 2.39 -7.27 9.76
C PHE A 353 1.64 -7.97 8.63
N PRO A 354 1.46 -9.31 8.66
CA PRO A 354 0.59 -10.04 7.72
C PRO A 354 -0.91 -9.87 8.06
N ASP A 355 -1.32 -8.61 8.15
CA ASP A 355 -2.66 -8.10 8.46
C ASP A 355 -3.73 -8.43 7.40
N HIS A 356 -3.36 -8.35 6.13
CA HIS A 356 -4.19 -8.72 4.97
C HIS A 356 -4.79 -10.14 5.01
N MET A 357 -4.28 -11.04 5.83
CA MET A 357 -4.72 -12.44 5.82
C MET A 357 -6.19 -12.63 6.17
N TYR A 358 -6.76 -11.79 7.03
CA TYR A 358 -8.16 -11.95 7.38
C TYR A 358 -9.09 -11.56 6.24
N ASP A 359 -8.89 -10.37 5.68
CA ASP A 359 -9.67 -9.88 4.52
C ASP A 359 -9.56 -10.84 3.33
N LEU A 360 -8.37 -11.43 3.13
CA LEU A 360 -8.12 -12.37 2.05
C LEU A 360 -8.70 -13.76 2.27
N TYR A 361 -8.93 -14.22 3.50
CA TYR A 361 -9.18 -15.65 3.74
C TYR A 361 -10.35 -15.96 4.68
N ALA A 362 -10.93 -14.98 5.38
CA ALA A 362 -12.05 -15.21 6.28
C ALA A 362 -13.34 -15.62 5.55
N ALA A 363 -14.02 -16.63 6.08
CA ALA A 363 -15.25 -17.16 5.48
C ALA A 363 -16.44 -16.18 5.48
N ALA A 364 -16.49 -15.25 6.45
CA ALA A 364 -17.54 -14.22 6.53
C ALA A 364 -17.41 -13.16 5.43
N ASP A 365 -16.18 -12.89 4.99
CA ASP A 365 -15.84 -11.92 3.95
C ASP A 365 -15.83 -12.55 2.54
N ALA A 366 -16.03 -13.87 2.46
CA ALA A 366 -16.16 -14.65 1.23
C ALA A 366 -17.57 -14.59 0.60
N GLY A 367 -18.36 -13.55 0.86
CA GLY A 367 -19.69 -13.37 0.27
C GLY A 367 -20.79 -14.31 0.82
N SER A 368 -22.01 -14.24 0.26
CA SER A 368 -23.16 -15.05 0.72
C SER A 368 -23.03 -16.56 0.49
N TYR A 369 -22.04 -16.98 -0.28
CA TYR A 369 -21.78 -18.37 -0.58
C TYR A 369 -21.38 -19.19 0.67
N CYS A 370 -20.68 -18.55 1.62
CA CYS A 370 -20.35 -19.11 2.93
C CYS A 370 -21.25 -18.56 4.06
N GLY A 371 -22.30 -17.79 3.73
CA GLY A 371 -23.19 -17.12 4.68
C GLY A 371 -22.81 -15.68 5.04
N GLY A 372 -21.83 -15.07 4.35
CA GLY A 372 -21.45 -13.66 4.46
C GLY A 372 -22.39 -12.69 3.73
N GLU A 373 -22.11 -11.39 3.80
CA GLU A 373 -22.88 -10.38 3.05
C GLU A 373 -22.59 -10.44 1.55
N ALA A 374 -23.56 -10.06 0.72
CA ALA A 374 -23.33 -9.98 -0.72
C ALA A 374 -22.41 -8.80 -1.05
N VAL A 375 -21.29 -9.06 -1.74
CA VAL A 375 -20.34 -8.02 -2.13
C VAL A 375 -20.09 -8.05 -3.64
N ASP A 376 -19.95 -6.87 -4.23
CA ASP A 376 -19.77 -6.67 -5.68
C ASP A 376 -18.38 -7.14 -6.16
N GLU A 377 -17.39 -7.15 -5.26
CA GLU A 377 -16.03 -7.66 -5.45
C GLU A 377 -15.52 -8.13 -4.07
N PRO A 378 -15.53 -9.45 -3.77
CA PRO A 378 -14.93 -9.93 -2.53
C PRO A 378 -13.40 -9.90 -2.65
N ASP A 379 -12.73 -9.65 -1.53
CA ASP A 379 -11.27 -9.54 -1.49
C ASP A 379 -10.58 -10.92 -1.47
N ASN A 380 -11.36 -12.02 -1.50
CA ASN A 380 -10.91 -13.39 -1.27
C ASN A 380 -10.94 -14.27 -2.54
N PRO A 381 -9.83 -14.35 -3.29
CA PRO A 381 -9.69 -15.24 -4.46
C PRO A 381 -9.68 -16.73 -4.19
N THR A 382 -9.48 -17.05 -2.94
CA THR A 382 -9.18 -18.36 -2.43
C THR A 382 -10.19 -18.68 -1.34
N MET A 383 -11.46 -18.55 -1.71
CA MET A 383 -12.59 -18.59 -0.78
C MET A 383 -12.52 -19.86 0.08
N VAL A 384 -12.21 -19.73 1.37
CA VAL A 384 -12.26 -20.84 2.34
C VAL A 384 -13.56 -20.71 3.13
N CYS A 385 -14.62 -21.41 2.72
CA CYS A 385 -15.72 -21.66 3.64
C CYS A 385 -15.22 -22.70 4.65
N GLN A 386 -15.13 -22.34 5.92
CA GLN A 386 -15.16 -23.33 7.00
C GLN A 386 -16.58 -23.28 7.57
N GLY A 387 -17.24 -24.45 7.67
CA GLY A 387 -18.63 -24.48 8.08
C GLY A 387 -18.82 -23.77 9.42
N THR A 388 -19.60 -22.69 9.45
CA THR A 388 -19.95 -22.02 10.70
C THR A 388 -20.99 -22.88 11.40
N GLN A 389 -20.64 -23.39 12.58
CA GLN A 389 -21.62 -24.02 13.45
C GLN A 389 -22.71 -22.99 13.78
N THR A 390 -23.96 -23.45 13.70
CA THR A 390 -25.16 -22.66 14.01
C THR A 390 -25.09 -22.07 15.42
N ILE A 391 -25.18 -20.74 15.50
CA ILE A 391 -25.14 -19.98 16.74
C ILE A 391 -26.56 -19.93 17.32
N THR A 392 -26.79 -20.56 18.47
CA THR A 392 -28.14 -20.65 19.07
C THR A 392 -28.34 -19.89 20.40
N THR A 393 -27.39 -19.12 20.91
CA THR A 393 -27.65 -18.25 22.08
C THR A 393 -26.78 -16.99 22.12
N PRO A 394 -27.36 -15.78 22.28
CA PRO A 394 -26.62 -14.57 22.62
C PRO A 394 -25.98 -14.73 24.00
N ASN A 395 -24.66 -14.55 24.12
CA ASN A 395 -24.02 -14.39 25.43
C ASN A 395 -24.17 -12.92 25.87
N PRO A 396 -24.89 -12.62 26.96
CA PRO A 396 -25.12 -11.24 27.40
C PRO A 396 -23.89 -10.52 27.97
N ASN A 397 -22.70 -11.16 28.01
CA ASN A 397 -21.45 -10.53 28.45
C ASN A 397 -20.37 -10.44 27.36
N LEU A 398 -20.74 -10.55 26.08
CA LEU A 398 -19.85 -10.30 24.95
C LEU A 398 -20.62 -9.52 23.88
N SER A 399 -20.49 -8.19 23.88
CA SER A 399 -20.90 -7.29 22.79
C SER A 399 -19.85 -7.32 21.68
N ALA A 400 -19.65 -8.50 21.12
CA ALA A 400 -18.95 -8.79 19.87
C ALA A 400 -19.94 -9.52 18.93
N PRO A 401 -19.70 -9.56 17.60
CA PRO A 401 -20.40 -10.50 16.74
C PRO A 401 -20.18 -11.93 17.29
N PRO A 402 -21.15 -12.83 17.07
CA PRO A 402 -21.26 -14.05 17.85
C PRO A 402 -20.22 -15.11 17.43
N TYR A 403 -19.13 -15.26 18.19
CA TYR A 403 -18.13 -16.31 17.94
C TYR A 403 -18.01 -17.27 19.14
N PRO A 404 -18.66 -18.45 19.14
CA PRO A 404 -18.39 -19.47 20.15
C PRO A 404 -17.32 -20.43 19.64
N CYS A 405 -16.07 -20.22 20.03
CA CYS A 405 -15.12 -21.32 20.24
C CYS A 405 -14.19 -21.00 21.39
N THR A 406 -14.10 -21.93 22.33
CA THR A 406 -13.25 -21.82 23.52
C THR A 406 -11.82 -22.16 23.14
N TYR A 407 -10.91 -21.20 23.24
CA TYR A 407 -9.48 -21.43 23.12
C TYR A 407 -8.99 -22.33 24.27
N THR A 408 -8.58 -23.56 23.95
CA THR A 408 -7.74 -24.37 24.85
C THR A 408 -6.47 -24.68 24.08
N PHE A 409 -5.35 -24.10 24.52
CA PHE A 409 -4.02 -24.36 23.97
C PHE A 409 -3.81 -25.87 23.80
N GLY A 410 -3.66 -26.35 22.56
CA GLY A 410 -3.24 -27.73 22.27
C GLY A 410 -4.31 -28.77 21.92
N VAL A 411 -5.50 -28.41 21.41
CA VAL A 411 -6.44 -29.40 20.82
C VAL A 411 -7.06 -28.91 19.52
N SER A 412 -6.70 -29.57 18.42
CA SER A 412 -7.18 -29.31 17.06
C SER A 412 -8.53 -30.00 16.82
N ASN A 413 -9.61 -29.22 16.72
CA ASN A 413 -10.88 -29.64 16.12
C ASN A 413 -11.27 -28.59 15.07
N GLY A 414 -11.01 -28.84 13.79
CA GLY A 414 -11.69 -28.37 12.57
C GLY A 414 -12.13 -26.91 12.34
N CYS A 415 -12.07 -26.03 13.34
CA CYS A 415 -12.54 -24.64 13.33
C CYS A 415 -11.40 -23.63 13.51
N SER A 416 -10.14 -24.09 13.46
CA SER A 416 -8.98 -23.28 13.86
C SER A 416 -8.66 -22.15 12.89
N PHE A 417 -8.84 -22.33 11.58
CA PHE A 417 -8.31 -21.36 10.60
C PHE A 417 -8.95 -19.97 10.70
N ASP A 418 -10.28 -19.86 10.58
CA ASP A 418 -10.98 -18.56 10.70
C ASP A 418 -10.80 -17.94 12.10
N GLN A 419 -10.62 -18.78 13.12
CA GLN A 419 -10.39 -18.32 14.50
C GLN A 419 -9.00 -17.78 14.71
N ASP A 420 -7.99 -18.41 14.11
CA ASP A 420 -6.62 -17.96 14.14
C ASP A 420 -6.49 -16.65 13.34
N LEU A 421 -7.17 -16.54 12.19
CA LEU A 421 -7.25 -15.29 11.41
C LEU A 421 -7.95 -14.17 12.20
N LEU A 422 -9.11 -14.45 12.80
CA LEU A 422 -9.84 -13.49 13.63
C LEU A 422 -9.03 -13.10 14.87
N GLY A 423 -8.36 -14.07 15.50
CA GLY A 423 -7.50 -13.86 16.67
C GLY A 423 -6.28 -13.00 16.36
N ALA A 424 -5.68 -13.17 15.18
CA ALA A 424 -4.63 -12.28 14.68
C ALA A 424 -5.18 -10.87 14.39
N SER A 425 -6.37 -10.77 13.80
CA SER A 425 -6.94 -9.49 13.37
C SER A 425 -7.50 -8.65 14.49
N LEU A 426 -7.87 -9.26 15.62
CA LEU A 426 -8.49 -8.60 16.77
C LEU A 426 -7.60 -8.64 18.02
N THR A 427 -6.27 -8.66 17.85
CA THR A 427 -5.33 -8.53 18.97
C THR A 427 -4.30 -7.42 18.77
N ALA A 428 -4.06 -6.64 19.82
CA ALA A 428 -2.95 -5.69 19.92
C ALA A 428 -1.72 -6.28 20.65
N ASP A 429 -1.81 -7.51 21.16
CA ASP A 429 -0.68 -8.20 21.81
C ASP A 429 0.19 -8.92 20.77
N ILE A 430 1.39 -8.39 20.52
CA ILE A 430 2.33 -8.91 19.51
C ILE A 430 2.61 -10.43 19.66
N PRO A 431 2.87 -10.98 20.86
CA PRO A 431 3.03 -12.43 21.02
C PRO A 431 1.80 -13.23 20.59
N THR A 432 0.60 -12.79 20.97
CA THR A 432 -0.67 -13.43 20.57
C THR A 432 -0.88 -13.32 19.06
N PHE A 433 -0.64 -12.14 18.48
CA PHE A 433 -0.68 -11.92 17.04
C PHE A 433 0.22 -12.90 16.28
N ARG A 434 1.49 -13.01 16.68
CA ARG A 434 2.46 -13.91 16.05
C ARG A 434 2.03 -15.36 16.14
N ALA A 435 1.56 -15.79 17.31
CA ALA A 435 1.13 -17.18 17.53
C ALA A 435 -0.09 -17.54 16.67
N ALA A 436 -1.11 -16.66 16.63
CA ALA A 436 -2.30 -16.85 15.82
C ALA A 436 -1.97 -16.85 14.32
N THR A 437 -1.18 -15.87 13.87
CA THR A 437 -0.72 -15.79 12.48
C THR A 437 0.05 -17.04 12.04
N GLN A 438 0.99 -17.54 12.87
CA GLN A 438 1.73 -18.76 12.57
C GLN A 438 0.83 -20.00 12.51
N ALA A 439 -0.21 -20.07 13.34
CA ALA A 439 -1.21 -21.13 13.27
C ALA A 439 -2.02 -21.07 11.97
N SER A 440 -2.43 -19.86 11.55
CA SER A 440 -3.08 -19.63 10.26
C SER A 440 -2.19 -20.07 9.09
N PHE A 441 -0.92 -19.69 9.07
CA PHE A 441 0.04 -20.14 8.04
C PHE A 441 0.13 -21.66 7.96
N HIS A 442 0.15 -22.34 9.10
CA HIS A 442 0.27 -23.79 9.13
C HIS A 442 -0.98 -24.49 8.55
N GLU A 443 -2.18 -24.02 8.90
CA GLU A 443 -3.42 -24.55 8.32
C GLU A 443 -3.58 -24.18 6.84
N TYR A 444 -3.08 -23.00 6.46
CA TYR A 444 -3.03 -22.52 5.09
C TYR A 444 -2.19 -23.43 4.20
N GLY A 445 -0.93 -23.65 4.60
CA GLY A 445 0.02 -24.48 3.88
C GLY A 445 -0.49 -25.91 3.70
N LYS A 446 -1.02 -26.55 4.76
CA LYS A 446 -1.63 -27.90 4.68
C LYS A 446 -2.71 -28.03 3.61
N ARG A 447 -3.55 -26.99 3.47
CA ARG A 447 -4.68 -26.98 2.54
C ARG A 447 -4.29 -26.55 1.13
N ALA A 448 -3.05 -26.07 0.96
CA ALA A 448 -2.46 -25.76 -0.33
C ALA A 448 -3.31 -24.74 -1.10
N ILE A 449 -3.74 -23.68 -0.41
CA ILE A 449 -4.74 -22.74 -0.92
C ILE A 449 -4.23 -21.92 -2.11
N ASP A 450 -2.95 -21.55 -2.12
CA ASP A 450 -2.30 -20.87 -3.23
C ASP A 450 -0.86 -21.37 -3.49
N ILE A 451 -0.24 -20.77 -4.50
CA ILE A 451 1.19 -20.90 -4.80
C ILE A 451 1.88 -19.53 -4.67
N ALA A 452 2.05 -19.03 -3.46
CA ALA A 452 2.78 -17.77 -3.24
C ALA A 452 4.26 -17.86 -3.64
N THR A 453 4.80 -16.78 -4.21
CA THR A 453 6.20 -16.49 -4.45
C THR A 453 6.48 -15.03 -4.13
N TYR A 454 7.58 -14.76 -3.43
CA TYR A 454 7.90 -13.41 -2.96
C TYR A 454 8.95 -12.77 -3.83
N SER A 455 8.75 -11.51 -4.20
CA SER A 455 9.83 -10.69 -4.76
C SER A 455 10.83 -10.40 -3.64
N ILE A 456 12.13 -10.60 -3.88
CA ILE A 456 13.14 -10.07 -2.95
C ILE A 456 13.53 -8.68 -3.37
N GLY A 457 13.75 -7.84 -2.37
CA GLY A 457 14.93 -7.03 -2.45
C GLY A 457 14.86 -6.02 -3.57
N ILE A 458 13.84 -5.17 -3.60
CA ILE A 458 13.73 -4.21 -4.68
C ILE A 458 14.87 -3.21 -4.56
N ARG A 459 15.60 -2.96 -5.65
CA ARG A 459 16.58 -1.87 -5.71
C ARG A 459 16.07 -0.90 -6.74
N ILE A 460 15.79 0.32 -6.31
CA ILE A 460 15.29 1.37 -7.17
C ILE A 460 16.48 2.18 -7.67
N ALA A 461 16.40 2.62 -8.92
CA ALA A 461 17.40 3.50 -9.50
C ALA A 461 16.98 4.95 -9.35
N ALA A 462 17.92 5.77 -8.90
CA ALA A 462 17.81 7.22 -8.86
C ALA A 462 19.13 7.85 -9.32
N LEU A 463 19.09 9.10 -9.75
CA LEU A 463 20.32 9.85 -9.98
C LEU A 463 21.00 10.15 -8.64
N THR A 464 22.34 10.13 -8.60
CA THR A 464 23.12 10.56 -7.44
C THR A 464 22.84 12.02 -7.07
N ALA A 465 22.35 12.81 -8.02
CA ALA A 465 21.91 14.18 -7.80
C ALA A 465 20.59 14.32 -7.01
N VAL A 466 19.92 13.22 -6.65
CA VAL A 466 18.69 13.21 -5.85
C VAL A 466 19.02 12.76 -4.42
N LYS A 467 18.53 13.51 -3.43
CA LYS A 467 18.57 13.18 -1.99
C LYS A 467 17.18 12.90 -1.45
N GLY A 468 17.10 12.26 -0.27
CA GLY A 468 15.83 11.86 0.37
C GLY A 468 15.27 10.53 -0.15
N LEU A 469 16.15 9.65 -0.63
CA LEU A 469 15.75 8.54 -1.50
C LEU A 469 15.21 7.30 -0.77
N VAL A 470 15.73 6.97 0.41
CA VAL A 470 15.43 5.71 1.12
C VAL A 470 15.09 6.07 2.56
N ASN A 471 14.54 5.12 3.31
CA ASN A 471 14.39 5.22 4.76
C ASN A 471 15.03 4.01 5.45
N LEU A 472 15.12 4.02 6.77
CA LEU A 472 15.86 3.00 7.53
C LEU A 472 15.22 1.58 7.57
N ARG A 473 14.10 1.35 6.88
CA ARG A 473 13.58 -0.03 6.59
C ARG A 473 13.80 -0.44 5.15
N GLY A 474 14.48 0.42 4.40
CA GLY A 474 14.76 0.23 3.01
C GLY A 474 13.61 0.71 2.14
N THR A 475 12.49 1.21 2.65
CA THR A 475 11.46 1.72 1.73
C THR A 475 11.96 2.98 1.03
N SER A 476 11.84 3.01 -0.28
CA SER A 476 12.21 4.14 -1.13
C SER A 476 10.97 4.58 -1.93
N TYR A 477 11.17 5.26 -3.05
CA TYR A 477 10.16 5.36 -4.08
C TYR A 477 9.61 3.96 -4.36
N PRO A 478 8.28 3.80 -4.40
CA PRO A 478 7.29 4.84 -4.62
C PRO A 478 6.56 5.40 -3.38
N ASN A 479 7.24 5.66 -2.26
CA ASN A 479 6.56 6.24 -1.08
C ASN A 479 6.36 7.77 -1.20
N VAL A 480 5.14 8.25 -0.93
CA VAL A 480 4.75 9.69 -0.90
C VAL A 480 5.71 10.53 -0.06
N ALA A 481 6.11 10.06 1.13
CA ALA A 481 7.03 10.76 2.01
C ALA A 481 8.42 10.96 1.36
N THR A 482 8.90 9.99 0.58
CA THR A 482 10.18 10.09 -0.14
C THR A 482 10.10 11.01 -1.36
N ILE A 483 8.92 11.14 -1.99
CA ILE A 483 8.68 12.14 -3.04
C ILE A 483 8.62 13.55 -2.44
N ALA A 484 7.91 13.73 -1.32
CA ALA A 484 7.83 15.02 -0.62
C ALA A 484 9.21 15.50 -0.12
N ALA A 485 10.04 14.57 0.36
CA ALA A 485 11.40 14.87 0.82
C ALA A 485 12.44 14.91 -0.31
N GLY A 486 12.12 14.39 -1.51
CA GLY A 486 13.05 14.24 -2.61
C GLY A 486 13.53 15.59 -3.14
N HIS A 487 14.83 15.87 -3.13
CA HIS A 487 15.38 17.16 -3.58
C HIS A 487 16.76 17.04 -4.23
N LYS A 488 17.15 18.09 -4.95
CA LYS A 488 18.48 18.20 -5.55
C LYS A 488 19.54 18.16 -4.46
N ASP A 489 20.54 17.29 -4.60
CA ASP A 489 21.74 17.34 -3.77
C ASP A 489 22.65 18.51 -4.20
N PRO A 490 22.80 19.57 -3.38
CA PRO A 490 23.67 20.69 -3.74
C PRO A 490 25.16 20.33 -3.66
N SER A 491 25.51 19.23 -2.98
CA SER A 491 26.90 18.79 -2.82
C SER A 491 27.41 17.89 -3.95
N TYR A 492 26.50 17.41 -4.81
CA TYR A 492 26.83 16.53 -5.91
C TYR A 492 26.86 17.28 -7.25
N THR A 493 27.92 17.07 -8.03
CA THR A 493 28.01 17.52 -9.42
C THR A 493 28.08 16.29 -10.32
N PRO A 494 27.14 16.12 -11.27
CA PRO A 494 27.17 14.97 -12.16
C PRO A 494 28.44 14.94 -13.02
N ASN A 495 28.95 13.74 -13.27
CA ASN A 495 30.04 13.51 -14.22
C ASN A 495 29.58 13.72 -15.66
N ASN A 496 28.32 13.41 -15.98
CA ASN A 496 27.68 13.83 -17.23
C ASN A 496 26.49 14.78 -16.97
N PRO A 497 26.75 16.07 -16.75
CA PRO A 497 25.70 17.04 -16.42
C PRO A 497 24.72 17.29 -17.58
N GLY A 498 25.06 16.92 -18.82
CA GLY A 498 24.15 17.01 -19.96
C GLY A 498 22.99 16.01 -19.91
N LEU A 499 23.14 14.89 -19.18
CA LEU A 499 22.13 13.85 -19.04
C LEU A 499 21.59 13.74 -17.62
N TYR A 500 22.48 13.78 -16.62
CA TYR A 500 22.18 13.35 -15.26
C TYR A 500 22.05 14.50 -14.26
N SER A 501 21.74 15.69 -14.76
CA SER A 501 21.34 16.80 -13.90
C SER A 501 19.91 16.58 -13.39
N PHE A 502 19.73 16.78 -12.08
CA PHE A 502 18.41 16.78 -11.44
C PHE A 502 17.39 17.60 -12.24
N GLY A 503 16.20 17.02 -12.45
CA GLY A 503 15.10 17.66 -13.16
C GLY A 503 15.38 17.98 -14.62
N GLY A 504 16.43 17.41 -15.22
CA GLY A 504 16.83 17.75 -16.58
C GLY A 504 17.32 19.20 -16.70
N ASN A 505 17.99 19.70 -15.66
CA ASN A 505 18.39 21.10 -15.44
C ASN A 505 17.28 22.03 -14.92
N ASP A 506 16.09 21.50 -14.63
CA ASP A 506 15.08 22.21 -13.87
C ASP A 506 15.17 21.82 -12.38
N PRO A 507 15.82 22.65 -11.53
CA PRO A 507 16.08 22.27 -10.14
C PRO A 507 14.82 22.23 -9.26
N SER A 508 13.64 22.56 -9.80
CA SER A 508 12.38 22.57 -9.07
C SER A 508 11.48 21.36 -9.36
N THR A 509 11.86 20.52 -10.32
CA THR A 509 11.03 19.39 -10.78
C THR A 509 11.76 18.08 -10.56
N ILE A 510 11.17 17.16 -9.79
CA ILE A 510 11.60 15.77 -9.81
C ILE A 510 10.88 15.04 -10.94
N ARG A 511 11.62 14.33 -11.80
CA ARG A 511 11.10 13.53 -12.91
C ARG A 511 11.01 12.07 -12.49
N TYR A 512 9.78 11.59 -12.36
CA TYR A 512 9.48 10.30 -11.76
C TYR A 512 8.88 9.34 -12.79
N GLY A 513 9.55 8.20 -13.01
CA GLY A 513 9.06 7.15 -13.89
C GLY A 513 7.93 6.35 -13.26
N GLN A 514 6.96 5.94 -14.07
CA GLN A 514 5.84 5.08 -13.70
C GLN A 514 5.79 3.93 -14.70
N SER A 515 6.24 2.75 -14.32
CA SER A 515 6.40 1.57 -15.19
C SER A 515 5.12 1.07 -15.86
N GLN A 516 3.95 1.54 -15.43
CA GLN A 516 2.66 1.29 -16.05
C GLN A 516 1.86 2.59 -16.23
N ALA A 517 1.01 2.64 -17.26
CA ALA A 517 -0.05 3.64 -17.38
C ALA A 517 -1.15 3.47 -16.33
N ILE A 518 -1.92 4.54 -16.13
CA ILE A 518 -3.07 4.58 -15.22
C ILE A 518 -4.38 4.66 -16.00
N THR A 519 -5.44 4.11 -15.43
CA THR A 519 -6.77 4.05 -16.08
C THR A 519 -7.82 4.85 -15.33
N GLN A 520 -7.65 5.02 -14.01
CA GLN A 520 -8.59 5.68 -13.14
C GLN A 520 -7.88 6.62 -12.16
N LEU A 521 -8.52 7.74 -11.84
CA LEU A 521 -8.17 8.63 -10.71
C LEU A 521 -9.41 8.91 -9.85
N ASN A 522 -10.48 8.15 -10.09
CA ASN A 522 -11.64 8.12 -9.23
C ASN A 522 -11.33 7.22 -8.03
N ILE A 523 -11.17 7.83 -6.86
CA ILE A 523 -10.79 7.17 -5.61
C ILE A 523 -11.64 5.93 -5.23
N PHE A 524 -12.90 5.88 -5.69
CA PHE A 524 -13.80 4.73 -5.48
C PHE A 524 -13.56 3.58 -6.47
N ARG A 525 -12.65 3.75 -7.43
CA ARG A 525 -12.42 2.85 -8.58
C ARG A 525 -10.95 2.67 -8.96
N ILE A 526 -10.01 3.33 -8.27
CA ILE A 526 -8.59 3.04 -8.43
C ILE A 526 -8.30 1.60 -7.98
N SER A 527 -7.37 0.95 -8.65
CA SER A 527 -7.07 -0.48 -8.39
C SER A 527 -5.60 -0.85 -8.52
N THR A 528 -4.77 0.05 -9.05
CA THR A 528 -3.36 -0.24 -9.32
C THR A 528 -2.43 0.60 -8.45
N VAL A 529 -1.24 0.06 -8.19
CA VAL A 529 -0.20 0.73 -7.39
C VAL A 529 0.15 2.12 -7.94
N TRP A 530 0.19 2.31 -9.27
CA TRP A 530 0.48 3.61 -9.91
C TRP A 530 -0.64 4.64 -9.71
N GLU A 531 -1.89 4.18 -9.62
CA GLU A 531 -3.04 5.03 -9.28
C GLU A 531 -2.95 5.44 -7.81
N PHE A 532 -2.67 4.51 -6.89
CA PHE A 532 -2.44 4.81 -5.48
C PHE A 532 -1.26 5.78 -5.25
N GLN A 533 -0.17 5.63 -6.00
CA GLN A 533 0.96 6.57 -5.96
C GLN A 533 0.55 7.98 -6.40
N THR A 534 -0.24 8.08 -7.47
CA THR A 534 -0.70 9.35 -8.00
C THR A 534 -1.66 10.03 -7.03
N ASP A 535 -2.66 9.30 -6.54
CA ASP A 535 -3.65 9.80 -5.59
C ASP A 535 -3.02 10.11 -4.23
N GLY A 536 -2.03 9.35 -3.77
CA GLY A 536 -1.30 9.63 -2.53
C GLY A 536 -0.47 10.92 -2.57
N LEU A 537 -0.19 11.48 -3.76
CA LEU A 537 0.41 12.82 -3.88
C LEU A 537 -0.63 13.93 -3.84
N ILE A 538 -1.89 13.64 -4.19
CA ILE A 538 -2.98 14.60 -4.34
C ILE A 538 -3.87 14.68 -3.10
N TYR A 539 -4.21 13.52 -2.54
CA TYR A 539 -4.97 13.37 -1.32
C TYR A 539 -4.04 13.18 -0.13
N ASP A 540 -4.61 13.35 1.06
CA ASP A 540 -3.89 13.18 2.32
C ASP A 540 -4.61 12.15 3.18
N THR A 541 -3.89 11.61 4.16
CA THR A 541 -4.40 10.56 5.05
C THR A 541 -4.58 11.10 6.46
N LEU A 542 -5.55 10.56 7.21
CA LEU A 542 -5.79 11.04 8.58
C LEU A 542 -4.59 10.80 9.50
N PHE A 543 -4.11 9.56 9.52
CA PHE A 543 -2.85 9.17 10.14
C PHE A 543 -1.81 8.83 9.08
N SER A 544 -0.54 8.73 9.48
CA SER A 544 0.54 8.26 8.62
C SER A 544 1.49 7.37 9.41
N ALA A 545 1.90 6.23 8.86
CA ALA A 545 2.99 5.46 9.42
C ALA A 545 4.29 6.25 9.28
N SER A 546 5.16 6.12 10.29
CA SER A 546 6.56 6.49 10.16
C SER A 546 7.15 5.68 9.01
N PRO A 547 7.77 6.32 8.01
CA PRO A 547 8.39 5.59 6.91
C PRO A 547 9.50 4.64 7.41
N VAL A 548 10.13 4.96 8.55
CA VAL A 548 11.20 4.15 9.17
C VAL A 548 10.69 3.12 10.17
N GLU A 549 9.57 3.36 10.83
CA GLU A 549 9.02 2.42 11.80
C GLU A 549 7.56 2.24 11.47
N LEU A 550 7.25 1.34 10.54
CA LEU A 550 5.88 1.19 10.02
C LEU A 550 4.86 0.77 11.10
N THR A 551 5.31 0.36 12.30
CA THR A 551 4.47 0.09 13.48
C THR A 551 4.17 1.34 14.32
N LYS A 552 4.76 2.49 13.97
CA LYS A 552 4.64 3.77 14.65
C LYS A 552 3.87 4.73 13.77
N VAL A 553 2.59 4.88 14.08
CA VAL A 553 1.68 5.75 13.34
C VAL A 553 1.55 7.09 14.07
N PHE A 554 1.66 8.20 13.33
CA PHE A 554 1.54 9.55 13.86
C PHE A 554 0.34 10.30 13.27
N CYS A 555 -0.08 11.34 13.97
CA CYS A 555 -1.14 12.23 13.54
C CYS A 555 -0.71 13.06 12.32
N ASN A 556 -1.25 12.73 11.15
CA ASN A 556 -0.94 13.47 9.94
C ASN A 556 -1.80 14.74 9.80
N MET A 557 -3.12 14.57 9.77
CA MET A 557 -4.12 15.66 9.75
C MET A 557 -4.70 15.97 11.14
N CYS A 558 -4.24 15.30 12.20
CA CYS A 558 -4.75 15.48 13.56
C CYS A 558 -3.73 16.05 14.56
N ASN A 559 -4.24 16.28 15.76
CA ASN A 559 -3.54 16.60 17.01
C ASN A 559 -3.95 15.58 18.09
N VAL A 560 -3.19 15.56 19.20
CA VAL A 560 -3.48 14.74 20.38
C VAL A 560 -3.66 15.67 21.58
N ASP A 561 -4.81 15.58 22.24
CA ASP A 561 -5.08 16.24 23.51
C ASP A 561 -5.65 15.20 24.50
N SER A 562 -4.72 14.53 25.19
CA SER A 562 -5.06 13.51 26.19
C SER A 562 -5.86 14.08 27.38
N ALA A 563 -5.77 15.38 27.66
CA ALA A 563 -6.54 16.01 28.74
C ALA A 563 -8.02 16.14 28.38
N LEU A 564 -8.32 16.32 27.09
CA LEU A 564 -9.68 16.29 26.53
C LEU A 564 -10.12 14.89 26.08
N GLY A 565 -9.23 13.89 26.16
CA GLY A 565 -9.50 12.51 25.78
C GLY A 565 -9.38 12.23 24.28
N PHE A 566 -8.71 13.09 23.52
CA PHE A 566 -8.36 12.88 22.11
C PHE A 566 -6.96 12.28 22.02
N ASN A 567 -6.91 11.00 21.67
CA ASN A 567 -5.68 10.18 21.76
C ASN A 567 -5.02 9.94 20.40
N GLY A 568 -5.61 10.46 19.32
CA GLY A 568 -5.09 10.32 17.95
C GLY A 568 -4.92 8.85 17.56
N PRO A 569 -3.72 8.41 17.13
CA PRO A 569 -3.49 7.04 16.68
C PRO A 569 -3.40 6.00 17.81
N THR A 570 -3.48 6.42 19.09
CA THR A 570 -3.52 5.48 20.23
C THR A 570 -4.97 5.25 20.65
N PRO A 571 -5.58 4.09 20.35
CA PRO A 571 -6.99 3.87 20.68
C PRO A 571 -7.20 3.66 22.17
N THR A 572 -8.37 4.08 22.66
CA THR A 572 -8.89 3.62 23.96
C THR A 572 -9.80 2.42 23.75
N ILE A 573 -9.82 1.48 24.69
CA ILE A 573 -10.66 0.29 24.59
C ILE A 573 -11.87 0.44 25.50
N ASP A 574 -13.07 0.25 24.93
CA ASP A 574 -14.32 0.32 25.69
C ASP A 574 -14.62 -0.98 26.48
N ALA A 575 -15.75 -1.01 27.18
CA ALA A 575 -16.18 -2.17 27.95
C ALA A 575 -16.54 -3.40 27.08
N SER A 576 -16.80 -3.18 25.78
CA SER A 576 -17.08 -4.19 24.77
C SER A 576 -15.80 -4.76 24.14
N GLY A 577 -14.65 -4.14 24.39
CA GLY A 577 -13.37 -4.51 23.79
C GLY A 577 -13.09 -3.81 22.45
N ASN A 578 -13.91 -2.83 22.08
CA ASN A 578 -13.79 -2.07 20.83
C ASN A 578 -12.78 -0.93 20.97
N ALA A 579 -12.03 -0.70 19.90
CA ALA A 579 -11.05 0.37 19.81
C ALA A 579 -11.72 1.69 19.38
N HIS A 580 -11.47 2.74 20.15
CA HIS A 580 -11.94 4.10 19.90
C HIS A 580 -10.76 5.00 19.53
N PHE A 581 -10.74 5.46 18.29
CA PHE A 581 -9.83 6.48 17.80
C PHE A 581 -10.49 7.85 17.91
N ARG A 582 -10.25 8.51 19.05
CA ARG A 582 -10.71 9.87 19.30
C ARG A 582 -9.73 10.86 18.72
N VAL A 583 -10.20 11.57 17.70
CA VAL A 583 -9.39 12.41 16.83
C VAL A 583 -9.81 13.85 16.99
N GLU A 584 -8.81 14.73 17.15
CA GLU A 584 -8.95 16.16 16.98
C GLU A 584 -8.17 16.59 15.73
N LEU A 585 -8.84 17.16 14.74
CA LEU A 585 -8.21 17.68 13.52
C LEU A 585 -7.40 18.94 13.80
N ARG A 586 -6.36 19.19 13.01
CA ARG A 586 -5.60 20.46 13.06
C ARG A 586 -6.49 21.67 12.73
N ASN A 587 -6.09 22.86 13.20
CA ASN A 587 -6.90 24.08 13.07
C ASN A 587 -7.00 24.62 11.63
N ASN A 588 -6.05 24.24 10.76
CA ASN A 588 -5.72 24.99 9.55
C ASN A 588 -5.74 24.12 8.28
N LEU A 589 -6.57 23.08 8.27
CA LEU A 589 -6.69 22.17 7.12
C LEU A 589 -7.62 22.76 6.05
N VAL A 590 -7.16 22.81 4.81
CA VAL A 590 -7.90 23.38 3.69
C VAL A 590 -7.72 22.53 2.44
N TRP A 591 -8.83 22.17 1.79
CA TRP A 591 -8.85 21.49 0.48
C TRP A 591 -8.19 22.34 -0.61
N GLN A 592 -7.71 21.72 -1.68
CA GLN A 592 -7.05 22.40 -2.81
C GLN A 592 -7.96 23.36 -3.62
N ASP A 593 -9.27 23.37 -3.37
CA ASP A 593 -10.21 24.38 -3.88
C ASP A 593 -10.54 25.47 -2.84
N GLY A 594 -10.00 25.32 -1.63
CA GLY A 594 -9.99 26.32 -0.58
C GLY A 594 -11.16 26.22 0.41
N VAL A 595 -11.93 25.13 0.33
CA VAL A 595 -12.92 24.78 1.36
C VAL A 595 -12.19 24.24 2.60
N PRO A 596 -12.52 24.69 3.82
CA PRO A 596 -11.95 24.12 5.05
C PRO A 596 -12.29 22.63 5.19
N ILE A 597 -11.33 21.84 5.69
CA ILE A 597 -11.56 20.43 6.01
C ILE A 597 -12.15 20.32 7.41
N ASP A 598 -13.17 19.49 7.58
CA ASP A 598 -13.79 19.24 8.88
C ASP A 598 -13.92 17.75 9.23
N ALA A 599 -14.36 17.48 10.46
CA ALA A 599 -14.57 16.12 10.96
C ALA A 599 -15.65 15.34 10.18
N SER A 600 -16.59 16.05 9.52
CA SER A 600 -17.59 15.42 8.66
C SER A 600 -16.99 14.96 7.33
N ASP A 601 -15.96 15.64 6.80
CA ASP A 601 -15.19 15.12 5.65
C ASP A 601 -14.51 13.79 6.00
N VAL A 602 -13.92 13.69 7.20
CA VAL A 602 -13.28 12.45 7.66
C VAL A 602 -14.30 11.34 7.86
N ALA A 603 -15.42 11.61 8.53
CA ALA A 603 -16.49 10.62 8.69
C ALA A 603 -17.05 10.13 7.35
N PHE A 604 -17.29 11.06 6.42
CA PHE A 604 -17.70 10.74 5.04
C PHE A 604 -16.69 9.85 4.33
N SER A 605 -15.40 10.16 4.46
CA SER A 605 -14.32 9.42 3.81
C SER A 605 -14.21 8.00 4.36
N LEU A 606 -14.14 7.83 5.68
CA LEU A 606 -13.99 6.52 6.31
C LEU A 606 -15.17 5.59 5.98
N LEU A 607 -16.41 6.08 6.12
CA LEU A 607 -17.60 5.29 5.78
C LEU A 607 -17.68 5.03 4.27
N GLY A 608 -17.43 6.05 3.45
CA GLY A 608 -17.49 5.96 1.99
C GLY A 608 -16.49 4.94 1.42
N LEU A 609 -15.25 4.97 1.91
CA LEU A 609 -14.21 4.04 1.49
C LEU A 609 -14.53 2.61 1.95
N ARG A 610 -14.92 2.43 3.22
CA ARG A 610 -15.36 1.14 3.77
C ARG A 610 -16.47 0.50 2.93
N ASP A 611 -17.43 1.30 2.50
CA ASP A 611 -18.66 0.78 1.90
C ASP A 611 -18.62 0.64 0.37
N TYR A 612 -17.84 1.48 -0.32
CA TYR A 612 -17.93 1.66 -1.77
C TYR A 612 -16.59 1.70 -2.52
N ALA A 613 -15.45 1.62 -1.83
CA ALA A 613 -14.12 1.59 -2.42
C ALA A 613 -13.32 0.38 -1.91
N PRO A 614 -13.63 -0.87 -2.34
CA PRO A 614 -13.00 -2.07 -1.79
C PRO A 614 -11.47 -2.03 -1.85
N THR A 615 -10.88 -1.52 -2.93
CA THR A 615 -9.41 -1.46 -3.04
C THR A 615 -8.77 -0.35 -2.21
N SER A 616 -9.44 0.80 -2.02
CA SER A 616 -8.90 1.95 -1.28
C SER A 616 -9.27 1.93 0.22
N GLY A 617 -10.29 1.17 0.59
CA GLY A 617 -10.87 1.11 1.93
C GLY A 617 -11.00 -0.31 2.50
N GLY A 618 -10.38 -1.31 1.86
CA GLY A 618 -10.47 -2.72 2.27
C GLY A 618 -10.15 -2.93 3.74
N ALA A 619 -9.09 -2.29 4.25
CA ALA A 619 -8.69 -2.36 5.65
C ALA A 619 -9.72 -1.80 6.66
N LEU A 620 -10.69 -1.00 6.20
CA LEU A 620 -11.79 -0.49 7.04
C LEU A 620 -12.99 -1.45 7.05
N LYS A 621 -13.15 -2.25 5.99
CA LYS A 621 -14.31 -3.14 5.79
C LYS A 621 -14.29 -4.25 6.83
N GLY A 622 -15.45 -4.61 7.35
CA GLY A 622 -15.57 -5.63 8.41
C GLY A 622 -15.14 -5.19 9.81
N PHE A 623 -14.32 -4.15 9.94
CA PHE A 623 -13.76 -3.69 11.23
C PHE A 623 -14.28 -2.33 11.68
N LEU A 624 -14.40 -1.34 10.80
CA LEU A 624 -14.93 -0.02 11.15
C LEU A 624 -16.45 -0.12 11.35
N ASP A 625 -16.89 -0.03 12.60
CA ASP A 625 -18.30 -0.13 13.00
C ASP A 625 -19.05 1.16 12.63
N HIS A 626 -18.63 2.28 13.24
CA HIS A 626 -19.24 3.59 13.01
C HIS A 626 -18.29 4.75 13.32
N VAL A 627 -18.70 5.95 12.91
CA VAL A 627 -18.02 7.20 13.22
C VAL A 627 -19.02 8.16 13.87
N THR A 628 -18.62 8.80 14.96
CA THR A 628 -19.38 9.86 15.63
C THR A 628 -18.67 11.19 15.47
N VAL A 629 -19.33 12.18 14.86
CA VAL A 629 -18.81 13.55 14.78
C VAL A 629 -19.35 14.37 15.95
N PHE A 630 -18.45 14.93 16.76
CA PHE A 630 -18.83 15.79 17.90
C PHE A 630 -18.97 17.26 17.49
N ASN A 631 -18.08 17.73 16.62
CA ASN A 631 -18.06 19.07 16.05
C ASN A 631 -17.14 19.11 14.83
N SER A 632 -16.89 20.29 14.25
CA SER A 632 -16.09 20.45 13.03
C SER A 632 -14.64 19.96 13.13
N ARG A 633 -14.09 19.72 14.33
CA ARG A 633 -12.71 19.24 14.50
C ARG A 633 -12.61 17.91 15.23
N GLN A 634 -13.67 17.46 15.90
CA GLN A 634 -13.58 16.32 16.82
C GLN A 634 -14.53 15.21 16.40
N LEU A 635 -13.99 14.00 16.33
CA LEU A 635 -14.73 12.77 16.02
C LEU A 635 -14.19 11.58 16.82
N ASP A 636 -14.97 10.50 16.83
CA ASP A 636 -14.59 9.19 17.32
C ASP A 636 -14.87 8.15 16.24
N ALA A 637 -13.84 7.43 15.80
CA ALA A 637 -13.97 6.28 14.90
C ALA A 637 -13.85 5.00 15.71
N VAL A 638 -14.88 4.16 15.64
CA VAL A 638 -14.99 2.95 16.47
C VAL A 638 -14.78 1.71 15.60
N PHE A 639 -13.80 0.90 15.99
CA PHE A 639 -13.50 -0.38 15.37
C PHE A 639 -13.98 -1.52 16.27
N ILE A 640 -14.51 -2.58 15.67
CA ILE A 640 -14.93 -3.79 16.36
C ILE A 640 -13.67 -4.49 16.89
N GLY A 641 -13.60 -4.75 18.20
CA GLY A 641 -12.41 -5.34 18.82
C GLY A 641 -11.20 -4.39 18.85
N ASN A 642 -9.99 -4.95 18.96
CA ASN A 642 -8.75 -4.16 19.09
C ASN A 642 -7.59 -4.85 18.36
N SER A 643 -6.97 -4.18 17.39
CA SER A 643 -5.89 -4.75 16.58
C SER A 643 -4.60 -3.96 16.65
N ILE A 644 -3.48 -4.63 16.43
CA ILE A 644 -2.20 -3.97 16.15
C ILE A 644 -2.21 -3.22 14.81
N SER A 645 -3.09 -3.61 13.87
CA SER A 645 -3.18 -3.01 12.53
C SER A 645 -4.07 -1.77 12.47
N TYR A 646 -5.06 -1.63 13.35
CA TYR A 646 -6.04 -0.53 13.28
C TYR A 646 -5.44 0.88 13.20
N PRO A 647 -4.32 1.21 13.89
CA PRO A 647 -3.66 2.50 13.67
C PRO A 647 -3.20 2.71 12.21
N ILE A 648 -2.70 1.67 11.55
CA ILE A 648 -2.25 1.70 10.14
C ILE A 648 -3.47 1.71 9.20
N ASP A 649 -4.52 0.98 9.53
CA ASP A 649 -5.77 0.95 8.74
C ASP A 649 -6.45 2.33 8.70
N MET A 650 -6.17 3.17 9.70
CA MET A 650 -6.59 4.58 9.78
C MET A 650 -5.71 5.55 8.97
N GLU A 651 -4.73 5.06 8.20
CA GLU A 651 -4.07 5.78 7.11
C GLU A 651 -4.96 5.91 5.86
N ALA A 652 -6.27 5.76 6.02
CA ALA A 652 -7.25 5.94 4.96
C ALA A 652 -7.17 7.35 4.35
N ILE A 653 -7.34 7.40 3.02
CA ILE A 653 -7.38 8.63 2.24
C ILE A 653 -8.63 9.44 2.62
N ILE A 654 -8.44 10.75 2.83
CA ILE A 654 -9.54 11.68 3.12
C ILE A 654 -9.93 12.41 1.83
N VAL A 655 -11.23 12.41 1.53
CA VAL A 655 -11.82 12.97 0.31
C VAL A 655 -12.84 14.07 0.63
N PRO A 656 -12.95 15.11 -0.23
CA PRO A 656 -13.84 16.23 0.02
C PRO A 656 -15.32 15.84 -0.08
N ARG A 657 -16.05 15.89 1.03
CA ARG A 657 -17.48 15.56 1.07
C ARG A 657 -18.29 16.45 0.12
N HIS A 658 -17.94 17.74 0.02
CA HIS A 658 -18.63 18.69 -0.86
C HIS A 658 -18.45 18.42 -2.37
N ILE A 659 -17.58 17.47 -2.74
CA ILE A 659 -17.42 16.99 -4.12
C ILE A 659 -18.05 15.62 -4.30
N TRP A 660 -17.95 14.73 -3.33
CA TRP A 660 -18.29 13.32 -3.52
C TRP A 660 -19.64 12.92 -2.94
N GLU A 661 -20.20 13.66 -1.97
CA GLU A 661 -21.48 13.36 -1.33
C GLU A 661 -22.66 13.45 -2.32
N CYS A 662 -23.69 12.63 -2.14
CA CYS A 662 -24.86 12.55 -3.02
C CYS A 662 -25.64 13.88 -3.20
N THR A 663 -25.39 14.88 -2.36
CA THR A 663 -26.05 16.19 -2.40
C THR A 663 -25.61 17.01 -3.61
N VAL A 664 -24.39 16.80 -4.10
CA VAL A 664 -23.75 17.57 -5.18
C VAL A 664 -24.47 17.46 -6.53
N ASP A 665 -25.20 16.36 -6.74
CA ASP A 665 -25.91 16.06 -7.98
C ASP A 665 -27.36 15.61 -7.74
N ASN A 666 -27.87 15.84 -6.52
CA ASN A 666 -29.21 15.45 -6.08
C ASN A 666 -29.50 13.95 -6.19
N SER A 667 -28.48 13.10 -6.03
CA SER A 667 -28.60 11.64 -6.13
C SER A 667 -28.87 10.92 -4.80
N CYS A 668 -29.09 11.66 -3.70
CA CYS A 668 -29.25 11.06 -2.36
C CYS A 668 -30.39 10.05 -2.25
N ALA A 669 -31.53 10.29 -2.90
CA ALA A 669 -32.62 9.31 -2.90
C ALA A 669 -32.22 7.99 -3.56
N ALA A 670 -31.47 8.05 -4.67
CA ALA A 670 -30.98 6.85 -5.35
C ALA A 670 -29.88 6.15 -4.54
N SER A 671 -28.98 6.93 -3.94
CA SER A 671 -27.88 6.41 -3.12
C SER A 671 -28.40 5.71 -1.87
N ALA A 672 -29.34 6.32 -1.14
CA ALA A 672 -29.98 5.75 0.04
C ALA A 672 -30.82 4.49 -0.29
N ASN A 673 -31.51 4.47 -1.43
CA ASN A 673 -32.29 3.30 -1.86
C ASN A 673 -31.42 2.11 -2.28
N ALA A 674 -30.16 2.34 -2.67
CA ALA A 674 -29.25 1.26 -3.03
C ALA A 674 -28.86 0.42 -1.80
N ASP A 675 -28.74 1.04 -0.62
CA ASP A 675 -28.46 0.35 0.64
C ASP A 675 -29.06 1.10 1.85
N PRO A 676 -30.31 0.78 2.25
CA PRO A 676 -30.98 1.44 3.36
C PRO A 676 -30.33 1.20 4.73
N ALA A 677 -29.58 0.10 4.89
CA ALA A 677 -28.91 -0.21 6.15
C ALA A 677 -27.69 0.69 6.35
N LYS A 678 -26.87 0.85 5.30
CA LYS A 678 -25.77 1.81 5.30
C LYS A 678 -26.27 3.23 5.47
N HIS A 679 -27.35 3.63 4.79
CA HIS A 679 -27.92 4.98 4.91
C HIS A 679 -28.16 5.42 6.36
N ALA A 680 -28.68 4.53 7.21
CA ALA A 680 -28.90 4.84 8.62
C ALA A 680 -27.60 5.18 9.37
N GLN A 681 -26.48 4.55 9.00
CA GLN A 681 -25.17 4.79 9.61
C GLN A 681 -24.59 6.16 9.20
N TYR A 682 -24.71 6.56 7.93
CA TYR A 682 -24.29 7.90 7.48
C TYR A 682 -25.07 9.00 8.20
N LEU A 683 -26.39 8.84 8.33
CA LEU A 683 -27.23 9.78 9.08
C LEU A 683 -26.83 9.87 10.55
N ALA A 684 -26.46 8.76 11.18
CA ALA A 684 -25.98 8.74 12.56
C ALA A 684 -24.65 9.49 12.73
N ALA A 685 -23.78 9.46 11.72
CA ALA A 685 -22.54 10.23 11.66
C ALA A 685 -22.73 11.71 11.26
N GLY A 686 -23.95 12.11 10.87
CA GLY A 686 -24.26 13.48 10.44
C GLY A 686 -23.84 13.80 9.00
N VAL A 687 -23.63 12.78 8.16
CA VAL A 687 -23.22 12.89 6.75
C VAL A 687 -24.19 12.13 5.84
N LEU A 688 -23.99 12.21 4.52
CA LEU A 688 -24.71 11.39 3.54
C LEU A 688 -23.74 10.56 2.68
N GLU A 689 -24.26 9.59 1.95
CA GLU A 689 -23.45 8.63 1.19
C GLU A 689 -22.76 9.29 -0.01
N PRO A 690 -21.67 8.69 -0.54
CA PRO A 690 -21.13 9.08 -1.83
C PRO A 690 -22.17 9.01 -2.95
N SER A 691 -22.16 9.98 -3.86
CA SER A 691 -23.04 10.02 -5.04
C SER A 691 -22.89 8.74 -5.85
N ILE A 692 -24.02 8.08 -6.11
CA ILE A 692 -24.09 6.91 -7.00
C ILE A 692 -23.62 7.23 -8.43
N ASN A 693 -23.63 8.50 -8.88
CA ASN A 693 -23.14 8.87 -10.20
C ASN A 693 -21.65 9.25 -10.21
N ARG A 694 -21.05 9.57 -9.06
CA ARG A 694 -19.63 9.93 -8.98
C ARG A 694 -18.75 8.76 -8.60
N ARG A 695 -19.28 7.74 -7.92
CA ARG A 695 -18.53 6.53 -7.57
C ARG A 695 -18.44 5.48 -8.67
N VAL A 696 -18.88 5.77 -9.90
CA VAL A 696 -18.86 4.81 -11.03
C VAL A 696 -17.60 4.97 -11.88
N THR A 697 -17.19 3.91 -12.56
CA THR A 697 -16.03 3.89 -13.47
C THR A 697 -16.08 4.97 -14.55
N GLY A 698 -17.29 5.36 -14.99
CA GLY A 698 -17.47 6.39 -16.01
C GLY A 698 -17.30 7.84 -15.54
N TYR A 699 -17.20 8.09 -14.23
CA TYR A 699 -16.99 9.43 -13.71
C TYR A 699 -15.50 9.76 -13.69
N ASP A 700 -15.13 10.81 -14.43
CA ASP A 700 -13.75 11.28 -14.60
C ASP A 700 -13.54 12.58 -13.80
N PRO A 701 -12.85 12.52 -12.64
CA PRO A 701 -12.66 13.68 -11.80
C PRO A 701 -11.74 14.73 -12.44
N MET A 702 -10.82 14.33 -13.33
CA MET A 702 -9.94 15.27 -14.02
C MET A 702 -10.69 16.05 -15.10
N ALA A 703 -11.54 15.36 -15.87
CA ALA A 703 -12.39 16.01 -16.87
C ALA A 703 -13.43 16.94 -16.22
N ALA A 704 -13.95 16.55 -15.06
CA ALA A 704 -14.91 17.35 -14.29
C ALA A 704 -14.27 18.53 -13.54
N GLY A 705 -12.93 18.58 -13.42
CA GLY A 705 -12.24 19.58 -12.61
C GLY A 705 -12.44 19.38 -11.10
N THR A 706 -12.63 18.15 -10.68
CA THR A 706 -12.94 17.74 -9.31
C THR A 706 -11.88 16.80 -8.72
N LEU A 707 -10.71 16.65 -9.36
CA LEU A 707 -9.53 15.98 -8.79
C LEU A 707 -8.87 16.88 -7.74
N ILE A 708 -9.60 17.12 -6.66
CA ILE A 708 -9.24 18.02 -5.56
C ILE A 708 -8.99 17.17 -4.32
N GLY A 709 -7.79 17.28 -3.76
CA GLY A 709 -7.43 16.67 -2.49
C GLY A 709 -6.89 17.70 -1.50
N SER A 710 -6.17 17.23 -0.50
CA SER A 710 -5.54 18.03 0.56
C SER A 710 -4.04 17.73 0.70
N GLY A 711 -3.51 16.89 -0.18
CA GLY A 711 -2.15 16.37 -0.11
C GLY A 711 -1.08 17.37 -0.54
N PRO A 712 0.19 16.92 -0.53
CA PRO A 712 1.36 17.76 -0.78
C PRO A 712 1.41 18.40 -2.17
N PHE A 713 0.80 17.75 -3.17
CA PHE A 713 0.80 18.22 -4.55
C PHE A 713 -0.61 18.37 -5.10
N VAL A 714 -0.79 19.34 -6.00
CA VAL A 714 -2.07 19.67 -6.64
C VAL A 714 -1.95 19.53 -8.15
N CYS A 715 -2.97 18.95 -8.78
CA CYS A 715 -3.17 19.02 -10.22
C CYS A 715 -3.67 20.43 -10.57
N VAL A 716 -2.86 21.22 -11.28
CA VAL A 716 -3.24 22.58 -11.66
C VAL A 716 -2.92 22.84 -13.13
N ALA A 717 -3.83 23.53 -13.83
CA ALA A 717 -3.60 23.96 -15.20
C ALA A 717 -2.50 25.04 -15.22
N LEU A 718 -1.32 24.71 -15.73
CA LEU A 718 -0.21 25.67 -15.80
C LEU A 718 -0.29 26.60 -17.02
N THR A 719 -1.07 26.23 -18.03
CA THR A 719 -1.23 26.98 -19.27
C THR A 719 -2.66 26.88 -19.80
N GLY A 720 -3.06 27.81 -20.67
CA GLY A 720 -4.38 27.83 -21.29
C GLY A 720 -5.37 28.77 -20.62
N ALA A 721 -6.64 28.71 -21.04
CA ALA A 721 -7.68 29.65 -20.62
C ALA A 721 -8.11 29.47 -19.15
N ASP A 722 -7.86 28.30 -18.57
CA ASP A 722 -8.16 27.93 -17.19
C ASP A 722 -6.88 27.84 -16.34
N GLN A 723 -5.81 28.53 -16.74
CA GLN A 723 -4.56 28.60 -15.98
C GLN A 723 -4.83 28.96 -14.50
N GLY A 724 -4.21 28.21 -13.59
CA GLY A 724 -4.38 28.35 -12.14
C GLY A 724 -5.58 27.60 -11.56
N THR A 725 -6.38 26.93 -12.39
CA THR A 725 -7.51 26.12 -11.91
C THR A 725 -7.00 24.78 -11.37
N ALA A 726 -7.33 24.47 -10.11
CA ALA A 726 -7.06 23.18 -9.49
C ALA A 726 -7.99 22.08 -10.01
N GLY A 727 -7.53 20.84 -9.96
CA GLY A 727 -8.28 19.63 -10.31
C GLY A 727 -8.31 19.24 -11.78
N LYS A 728 -7.61 19.97 -12.67
CA LYS A 728 -7.53 19.68 -14.11
C LYS A 728 -6.33 20.32 -14.78
N GLY A 729 -6.07 19.95 -16.04
CA GLY A 729 -5.07 20.63 -16.89
C GLY A 729 -3.61 20.30 -16.62
N CYS A 730 -3.35 19.33 -15.75
CA CYS A 730 -2.01 18.91 -15.36
C CYS A 730 -1.47 17.72 -16.17
N ALA A 731 -2.30 17.06 -16.98
CA ALA A 731 -1.93 15.87 -17.74
C ALA A 731 -1.70 16.13 -19.23
N THR A 732 -0.82 15.35 -19.83
CA THR A 732 -0.59 15.31 -21.28
C THR A 732 -0.61 13.87 -21.81
N ASN A 733 -1.00 13.70 -23.07
CA ASN A 733 -0.91 12.42 -23.76
C ASN A 733 0.49 12.20 -24.36
N ALA A 734 0.70 11.06 -25.03
CA ALA A 734 1.97 10.69 -25.67
C ALA A 734 2.53 11.70 -26.69
N THR A 735 1.71 12.63 -27.20
CA THR A 735 2.16 13.68 -28.13
C THR A 735 2.57 14.97 -27.41
N GLY A 736 2.45 15.02 -26.08
CA GLY A 736 2.64 16.22 -25.26
C GLY A 736 1.46 17.19 -25.30
N ALA A 737 0.34 16.82 -25.95
CA ALA A 737 -0.87 17.61 -25.95
C ALA A 737 -1.62 17.43 -24.63
N ARG A 738 -2.23 18.51 -24.13
CA ARG A 738 -3.08 18.49 -22.93
C ARG A 738 -4.14 17.40 -23.02
N TYR A 739 -4.33 16.68 -21.92
CA TYR A 739 -5.19 15.51 -21.84
C TYR A 739 -5.95 15.51 -20.50
N ASP A 740 -7.09 16.20 -20.45
CA ASP A 740 -7.92 16.33 -19.24
C ASP A 740 -8.78 15.07 -19.01
N HIS A 741 -8.12 13.93 -18.81
CA HIS A 741 -8.77 12.64 -18.56
C HIS A 741 -7.98 11.83 -17.54
N GLN A 742 -8.71 11.03 -16.76
CA GLN A 742 -8.11 10.18 -15.72
C GLN A 742 -7.25 9.02 -16.26
N ASN A 743 -7.49 8.58 -17.50
CA ASN A 743 -6.79 7.43 -18.10
C ASN A 743 -5.50 7.86 -18.84
N ILE A 744 -4.48 8.29 -18.10
CA ILE A 744 -3.25 8.80 -18.70
C ILE A 744 -2.51 7.66 -19.42
N PRO A 745 -2.37 7.71 -20.77
CA PRO A 745 -1.87 6.59 -21.55
C PRO A 745 -0.34 6.47 -21.46
N ILE A 746 0.19 5.36 -21.97
CA ILE A 746 1.64 5.16 -22.18
C ILE A 746 2.23 6.35 -22.97
N GLY A 747 3.35 6.88 -22.50
CA GLY A 747 4.02 8.07 -23.03
C GLY A 747 3.39 9.39 -22.57
N GLY A 748 2.25 9.34 -21.88
CA GLY A 748 1.64 10.49 -21.24
C GLY A 748 2.37 10.91 -19.95
N THR A 749 2.03 12.09 -19.45
CA THR A 749 2.64 12.65 -18.25
C THR A 749 1.62 13.33 -17.36
N LEU A 750 1.88 13.37 -16.06
CA LEU A 750 1.16 14.18 -15.08
C LEU A 750 2.16 15.12 -14.39
N LEU A 751 1.94 16.44 -14.50
CA LEU A 751 2.77 17.44 -13.83
C LEU A 751 2.01 18.03 -12.64
N LEU A 752 2.39 17.62 -11.45
CA LEU A 752 1.85 18.14 -10.20
C LEU A 752 2.75 19.25 -9.64
N GLN A 753 2.13 20.24 -9.01
CA GLN A 753 2.82 21.35 -8.34
C GLN A 753 2.57 21.26 -6.84
N SER A 754 3.52 21.69 -6.00
CA SER A 754 3.29 21.75 -4.55
C SER A 754 2.08 22.62 -4.23
N TYR A 755 1.25 22.16 -3.29
CA TYR A 755 0.04 22.87 -2.90
C TYR A 755 0.39 24.07 -2.02
N ASP A 756 0.49 25.24 -2.64
CA ASP A 756 0.60 26.53 -1.98
C ASP A 756 0.07 27.62 -2.90
N PHE A 757 -1.14 28.08 -2.57
CA PHE A 757 -1.84 29.13 -3.28
C PHE A 757 -1.90 30.44 -2.51
N VAL A 758 -1.28 30.50 -1.32
CA VAL A 758 -1.18 31.72 -0.52
C VAL A 758 -0.51 32.84 -1.33
N LYS A 759 0.45 32.46 -2.20
CA LYS A 759 1.17 33.36 -3.12
C LYS A 759 0.38 33.81 -4.35
N ASN A 760 -0.82 33.30 -4.58
CA ASN A 760 -1.61 33.72 -5.73
C ASN A 760 -2.04 35.18 -5.58
N ALA A 761 -2.03 35.90 -6.71
CA ALA A 761 -2.40 37.31 -6.72
C ALA A 761 -3.85 37.50 -6.23
N GLY A 762 -4.02 38.30 -5.18
CA GLY A 762 -5.34 38.58 -4.59
C GLY A 762 -5.84 37.52 -3.61
N GLU A 763 -5.05 36.48 -3.32
CA GLU A 763 -5.37 35.54 -2.25
C GLU A 763 -5.18 36.19 -0.88
N THR A 764 -6.10 35.90 0.05
CA THR A 764 -6.10 36.46 1.41
C THR A 764 -6.17 35.38 2.49
N ARG A 765 -6.40 34.12 2.12
CA ARG A 765 -6.44 32.98 3.04
C ARG A 765 -5.01 32.55 3.39
N GLN A 766 -4.67 32.64 4.68
CA GLN A 766 -3.33 32.34 5.20
C GLN A 766 -2.96 30.85 5.13
N PHE A 767 -3.96 29.96 5.10
CA PHE A 767 -3.77 28.51 5.14
C PHE A 767 -4.16 27.81 3.84
N TYR A 768 -4.23 28.53 2.71
CA TYR A 768 -4.55 27.93 1.42
C TYR A 768 -3.31 27.25 0.79
N GLN A 769 -2.78 26.27 1.51
CA GLN A 769 -1.54 25.54 1.25
C GLN A 769 -1.54 24.22 2.00
N TYR A 770 -0.62 23.33 1.65
CA TYR A 770 -0.39 22.09 2.39
C TYR A 770 0.21 22.36 3.77
N MET A 771 -0.30 21.67 4.80
CA MET A 771 0.07 21.93 6.19
C MET A 771 1.52 21.59 6.55
N ARG A 772 2.20 20.88 5.64
CA ARG A 772 3.62 20.53 5.79
C ARG A 772 4.54 21.15 4.76
N ASN A 773 4.03 22.10 3.98
CA ASN A 773 4.81 22.83 2.99
C ASN A 773 5.88 23.72 3.66
N ILE A 774 7.01 23.86 2.96
CA ILE A 774 8.16 24.66 3.41
C ILE A 774 8.41 25.81 2.44
N ASP A 775 8.65 27.02 2.94
CA ASP A 775 9.12 28.16 2.16
C ASP A 775 10.42 28.74 2.73
N ALA A 776 11.48 28.79 1.92
CA ALA A 776 12.73 29.43 2.31
C ALA A 776 12.60 30.97 2.48
N ASN A 777 11.53 31.57 1.97
CA ASN A 777 11.23 32.99 2.09
C ASN A 777 10.19 33.29 3.18
N TRP A 778 9.80 32.31 4.00
CA TRP A 778 8.88 32.53 5.11
C TRP A 778 9.36 33.68 6.01
N GLY A 779 8.44 34.54 6.44
CA GLY A 779 8.74 35.71 7.28
C GLY A 779 9.38 36.92 6.58
N THR A 780 9.71 36.85 5.28
CA THR A 780 10.47 37.91 4.57
C THR A 780 9.61 38.96 3.84
N GLY A 781 8.28 38.88 3.92
CA GLY A 781 7.34 39.78 3.23
C GLY A 781 7.13 41.16 3.87
N SER A 782 6.34 42.02 3.22
CA SER A 782 5.87 43.31 3.79
C SER A 782 4.33 43.40 3.80
N GLY A 783 3.71 43.65 4.96
CA GLY A 783 2.24 43.60 5.17
C GLY A 783 1.69 42.17 5.29
N ASN A 784 0.38 41.96 5.13
CA ASN A 784 -0.27 40.63 4.95
C ASN A 784 0.23 39.86 3.69
N ALA A 785 1.44 40.14 3.21
CA ALA A 785 2.05 39.57 2.02
C ALA A 785 2.17 38.05 2.15
N ALA A 786 1.82 37.39 1.07
CA ALA A 786 1.79 35.95 0.93
C ALA A 786 3.07 35.21 1.34
N SER A 787 4.25 35.84 1.19
CA SER A 787 5.52 35.22 1.58
C SER A 787 5.69 35.07 3.09
N THR A 788 4.92 35.78 3.91
CA THR A 788 4.98 35.67 5.37
C THR A 788 4.16 34.49 5.89
N HIS A 789 3.19 34.01 5.12
CA HIS A 789 2.33 32.87 5.50
C HIS A 789 2.60 31.64 4.65
N SER A 790 3.22 31.75 3.47
CA SER A 790 3.66 30.60 2.67
C SER A 790 4.74 29.82 3.41
N GLY A 791 4.54 28.51 3.58
CA GLY A 791 5.38 27.64 4.38
C GLY A 791 4.79 27.38 5.77
N GLN A 792 3.65 26.67 5.85
CA GLN A 792 2.98 26.42 7.14
C GLN A 792 3.87 25.63 8.14
N TYR A 793 4.78 24.77 7.67
CA TYR A 793 5.76 24.14 8.57
C TYR A 793 6.71 25.16 9.20
N ASN A 794 7.15 26.17 8.44
CA ASN A 794 7.99 27.25 8.96
C ASN A 794 7.25 28.09 10.00
N GLU A 795 5.96 28.35 9.77
CA GLU A 795 5.09 29.06 10.71
C GLU A 795 4.93 28.30 12.03
N PHE A 796 4.72 26.98 11.96
CA PHE A 796 4.69 26.10 13.13
C PHE A 796 6.00 26.14 13.92
N VAL A 797 7.15 25.96 13.25
CA VAL A 797 8.48 25.99 13.90
C VAL A 797 8.75 27.34 14.56
N TRP A 798 8.28 28.44 13.98
CA TRP A 798 8.38 29.74 14.62
C TRP A 798 7.45 29.89 15.83
N ALA A 799 6.25 29.31 15.78
CA ALA A 799 5.30 29.38 16.89
C ALA A 799 5.75 28.57 18.13
N ASP A 800 6.57 27.53 17.94
CA ASP A 800 7.18 26.71 19.00
C ASP A 800 8.56 27.27 19.38
N GLN A 801 8.59 28.10 20.41
CA GLN A 801 9.81 28.75 20.90
C GLN A 801 10.52 27.91 21.96
N THR A 802 9.82 26.94 22.58
CA THR A 802 10.42 25.98 23.52
C THR A 802 11.23 24.89 22.82
N LEU A 803 11.04 24.72 21.51
CA LEU A 803 11.70 23.75 20.64
C LEU A 803 11.41 22.30 21.04
N ASP A 804 10.19 22.03 21.50
CA ASP A 804 9.73 20.70 21.91
C ASP A 804 8.78 20.03 20.89
N ALA A 805 8.58 20.67 19.74
CA ALA A 805 7.67 20.28 18.66
C ALA A 805 6.19 20.27 19.07
N GLN A 806 5.84 21.11 20.04
CA GLN A 806 4.46 21.42 20.42
C GLN A 806 4.30 22.94 20.49
N VAL A 807 3.15 23.45 20.06
CA VAL A 807 2.80 24.85 20.28
C VAL A 807 1.79 24.88 21.41
N ASP A 808 2.23 25.27 22.61
CA ASP A 808 1.43 25.16 23.82
C ASP A 808 1.37 26.47 24.63
N ILE A 809 0.88 26.37 25.88
CA ILE A 809 0.73 27.53 26.76
C ILE A 809 2.06 28.18 27.14
N SER A 810 3.16 27.43 27.10
CA SER A 810 4.52 27.91 27.33
C SER A 810 4.94 28.87 26.23
N ASP A 811 4.68 28.53 24.97
CA ASP A 811 4.96 29.41 23.81
C ASP A 811 4.09 30.65 23.84
N ALA A 812 2.80 30.49 24.08
CA ALA A 812 1.89 31.61 24.22
C ALA A 812 2.34 32.58 25.34
N SER A 813 2.86 32.04 26.45
CA SER A 813 3.42 32.82 27.54
C SER A 813 4.73 33.53 27.16
N ASN A 814 5.58 32.88 26.36
CA ASN A 814 6.81 33.46 25.83
C ASN A 814 6.52 34.65 24.90
N LEU A 815 5.54 34.52 24.01
CA LEU A 815 5.11 35.65 23.17
C LEU A 815 4.47 36.76 24.01
N ALA A 816 3.63 36.42 24.98
CA ALA A 816 2.92 37.39 25.80
C ALA A 816 3.84 38.36 26.57
N VAL A 817 5.01 37.89 27.06
CA VAL A 817 5.99 38.76 27.73
C VAL A 817 6.76 39.68 26.77
N CYS A 818 6.70 39.39 25.47
CA CYS A 818 7.29 40.21 24.40
C CYS A 818 6.28 41.18 23.75
N PHE A 819 4.98 41.03 24.03
CA PHE A 819 3.93 41.86 23.45
C PHE A 819 4.18 43.36 23.71
N GLY A 820 4.11 44.16 22.64
CA GLY A 820 4.36 45.61 22.69
C GLY A 820 5.83 46.02 22.77
N ALA A 821 6.79 45.07 22.74
CA ALA A 821 8.20 45.41 22.60
C ALA A 821 8.47 46.03 21.23
N VAL A 822 9.26 47.11 21.20
CA VAL A 822 9.53 47.93 19.99
C VAL A 822 10.96 47.79 19.44
N SER A 823 11.84 47.14 20.20
CA SER A 823 13.21 46.83 19.78
C SER A 823 13.84 45.81 20.74
N ALA A 824 14.83 45.06 20.26
CA ALA A 824 15.63 44.15 21.10
C ALA A 824 16.34 44.85 22.26
N ALA A 825 16.74 46.12 22.08
CA ALA A 825 17.45 46.90 23.09
C ALA A 825 16.55 47.38 24.25
N THR A 826 15.24 47.49 24.01
CA THR A 826 14.26 48.00 24.98
C THR A 826 13.22 46.96 25.37
N ALA A 827 13.37 45.72 24.93
CA ALA A 827 12.46 44.63 25.25
C ALA A 827 12.43 44.38 26.78
N PRO A 828 11.28 43.98 27.34
CA PRO A 828 11.18 43.56 28.74
C PRO A 828 12.24 42.50 29.08
N ALA A 829 12.77 42.52 30.30
CA ALA A 829 13.87 41.64 30.69
C ALA A 829 13.57 40.14 30.46
N LEU A 830 12.31 39.72 30.69
CA LEU A 830 11.87 38.34 30.44
C LEU A 830 11.85 38.00 28.94
N CYS A 831 11.45 38.95 28.09
CA CYS A 831 11.49 38.80 26.64
C CYS A 831 12.95 38.70 26.13
N ALA A 832 13.82 39.60 26.60
CA ALA A 832 15.23 39.63 26.19
C ALA A 832 16.02 38.38 26.65
N ALA A 833 15.56 37.70 27.70
CA ALA A 833 16.19 36.50 28.25
C ALA A 833 15.83 35.20 27.50
N GLN A 834 14.87 35.23 26.58
CA GLN A 834 14.52 34.07 25.75
C GLN A 834 15.65 33.72 24.76
N ALA A 835 15.68 32.47 24.31
CA ALA A 835 16.63 31.99 23.30
C ALA A 835 16.55 32.86 22.03
N GLY A 836 17.71 33.21 21.47
CA GLY A 836 17.79 34.05 20.27
C GLY A 836 17.45 35.54 20.47
N ASN A 837 17.22 36.00 21.72
CA ASN A 837 16.58 37.28 22.07
C ASN A 837 15.11 37.31 21.61
N GLY A 838 14.17 37.25 22.56
CA GLY A 838 12.75 37.06 22.27
C GLY A 838 12.17 38.10 21.31
N TYR A 839 12.63 39.36 21.35
CA TYR A 839 12.19 40.34 20.35
C TYR A 839 12.61 39.91 18.95
N ASN A 840 13.87 39.52 18.73
CA ASN A 840 14.36 39.12 17.40
C ASN A 840 13.70 37.84 16.88
N HIS A 841 13.27 36.95 17.75
CA HIS A 841 12.56 35.73 17.37
C HIS A 841 11.09 36.01 17.01
N TRP A 842 10.35 36.67 17.89
CA TRP A 842 8.91 36.89 17.69
C TRP A 842 8.58 37.96 16.65
N HIS A 843 9.45 38.96 16.49
CA HIS A 843 9.17 40.10 15.63
C HIS A 843 9.22 39.74 14.14
N ILE A 844 8.10 39.93 13.43
CA ILE A 844 8.03 39.80 11.98
C ILE A 844 7.40 41.07 11.40
N ASN A 845 8.19 41.83 10.63
CA ASN A 845 7.78 43.13 10.05
C ASN A 845 6.43 43.08 9.30
N ALA A 846 6.07 41.94 8.73
CA ALA A 846 4.84 41.76 7.98
C ALA A 846 3.58 41.63 8.86
N PHE A 847 3.71 41.23 10.12
CA PHE A 847 2.60 41.06 11.07
C PHE A 847 2.20 42.36 11.77
N GLU A 848 2.97 43.42 11.56
CA GLU A 848 2.87 44.64 12.34
C GLU A 848 1.73 45.56 11.90
N SER A 849 0.97 46.04 12.88
CA SER A 849 0.12 47.22 12.71
C SER A 849 0.86 48.52 13.00
N THR A 850 1.97 48.45 13.75
CA THR A 850 2.85 49.56 14.10
C THR A 850 4.30 49.12 13.89
N ALA A 851 5.02 49.81 13.02
CA ALA A 851 6.38 49.42 12.62
C ALA A 851 7.32 49.19 13.83
N GLY A 852 8.04 48.08 13.81
CA GLY A 852 8.96 47.63 14.85
C GLY A 852 8.31 47.07 16.12
N THR A 853 6.98 46.96 16.21
CA THR A 853 6.26 46.54 17.41
C THR A 853 5.65 45.14 17.26
N ILE A 854 6.00 44.23 18.17
CA ILE A 854 5.31 42.94 18.33
C ILE A 854 3.86 43.19 18.76
N GLY A 855 2.90 42.68 18.00
CA GLY A 855 1.49 43.01 18.16
C GLY A 855 0.55 41.83 18.00
N LEU A 856 -0.66 42.14 17.52
CA LEU A 856 -1.74 41.16 17.39
C LEU A 856 -1.53 40.18 16.23
N GLY A 857 -0.72 40.53 15.23
CA GLY A 857 -0.43 39.64 14.11
C GLY A 857 0.32 38.40 14.60
N GLU A 858 1.41 38.58 15.34
CA GLU A 858 2.18 37.49 15.94
C GLU A 858 1.30 36.63 16.85
N VAL A 859 0.45 37.25 17.67
CA VAL A 859 -0.46 36.53 18.58
C VAL A 859 -1.47 35.69 17.79
N ALA A 860 -2.04 36.24 16.71
CA ALA A 860 -3.00 35.52 15.88
C ALA A 860 -2.35 34.32 15.16
N THR A 861 -1.14 34.51 14.63
CA THR A 861 -0.34 33.45 13.98
C THR A 861 -0.02 32.32 14.97
N LEU A 862 0.50 32.63 16.17
CA LEU A 862 0.75 31.60 17.19
C LEU A 862 -0.55 30.89 17.60
N GLN A 863 -1.62 31.65 17.81
CA GLN A 863 -2.91 31.08 18.21
C GLN A 863 -3.48 30.12 17.17
N ALA A 864 -3.21 30.32 15.87
CA ALA A 864 -3.64 29.40 14.83
C ALA A 864 -2.98 28.03 14.94
N HIS A 865 -1.76 27.96 15.48
CA HIS A 865 -1.01 26.72 15.70
C HIS A 865 -1.18 26.14 17.12
N PHE A 866 -1.89 26.82 18.02
CA PHE A 866 -2.02 26.39 19.41
C PHE A 866 -2.64 24.98 19.53
N GLY A 867 -1.97 24.12 20.29
CA GLY A 867 -2.33 22.70 20.47
C GLY A 867 -1.81 21.78 19.36
N GLU A 868 -1.10 22.29 18.35
CA GLU A 868 -0.49 21.46 17.33
C GLU A 868 0.73 20.71 17.85
N ASN A 869 0.83 19.44 17.45
CA ASN A 869 2.03 18.61 17.63
C ASN A 869 2.26 17.83 16.33
N TYR A 870 3.46 17.99 15.78
CA TYR A 870 3.72 17.63 14.40
C TYR A 870 3.85 16.13 14.12
N VAL A 871 4.31 15.37 15.11
CA VAL A 871 4.55 13.92 15.06
C VAL A 871 3.87 13.18 16.23
N ALA A 872 2.82 13.76 16.79
CA ALA A 872 2.08 13.18 17.91
C ALA A 872 1.65 11.73 17.61
N PRO A 873 1.72 10.81 18.59
CA PRO A 873 2.00 11.02 20.00
C PRO A 873 3.50 10.96 20.36
N PHE A 874 4.37 10.93 19.35
CA PHE A 874 5.81 10.78 19.53
C PHE A 874 6.47 12.10 19.92
N ALA A 875 7.59 12.01 20.64
CA ALA A 875 8.44 13.16 20.92
C ALA A 875 9.43 13.34 19.76
N TRP A 876 9.57 14.58 19.28
CA TRP A 876 10.61 14.91 18.30
C TRP A 876 11.98 15.07 18.98
N THR A 877 12.02 15.62 20.21
CA THR A 877 13.27 15.83 20.95
C THR A 877 13.15 15.35 22.42
N PRO A 878 13.96 14.36 22.87
CA PRO A 878 14.77 13.47 22.04
C PRO A 878 13.87 12.65 21.11
N SER A 879 14.36 12.33 19.90
CA SER A 879 13.54 11.65 18.89
C SER A 879 13.14 10.27 19.38
N SER A 880 11.83 10.05 19.58
CA SER A 880 11.30 8.71 19.83
C SER A 880 11.03 7.94 18.53
N LEU A 881 11.12 8.62 17.37
CA LEU A 881 11.09 8.00 16.04
C LEU A 881 12.51 7.85 15.51
N GLU A 882 12.80 6.68 14.92
CA GLU A 882 14.09 6.38 14.30
C GLU A 882 14.33 7.27 13.06
N ASN A 883 15.52 7.89 13.01
CA ASN A 883 16.04 8.68 11.88
C ASN A 883 15.11 9.76 11.34
N VAL A 884 14.27 10.35 12.20
CA VAL A 884 13.66 11.63 11.86
C VAL A 884 14.75 12.71 11.88
N ILE A 885 14.71 13.66 10.93
CA ILE A 885 15.59 14.83 10.97
C ILE A 885 15.47 15.53 12.33
N SER A 886 16.55 16.09 12.85
CA SER A 886 16.48 16.87 14.10
C SER A 886 15.52 18.04 13.97
N TYR A 887 14.74 18.30 15.02
CA TYR A 887 13.96 19.51 15.12
C TYR A 887 14.91 20.71 15.15
N PRO A 888 14.64 21.78 14.37
CA PRO A 888 15.55 22.90 14.21
C PRO A 888 15.82 23.72 15.48
#